data_AF-A0A7J8LT46-F1
#
_entry.id   AF-A0A7J8LT46-F1
#
_cell.length_a   1.000
_cell.length_b   1.000
_cell.length_c   1.000
_cell.angle_alpha   90.00
_cell.angle_beta   90.00
_cell.angle_gamma   90.00
#
_symmetry.space_group_name_H-M   'P 1'
#
loop_
_entity.id
_entity.type
_entity.pdbx_description
1 polymer ?
#
loop_
_entity_poly.entity_id
_entity_poly.type
_entity_poly.pdbx_seq_one_letter_code
_entity_poly.pdbx_strand_id
1 'polypeptide(L)'
;MQEYTVKFITRLMSPPVPADFTGSDSHLIDYAPMLNVLIVGIASVDCVQIFSLHGLVPQLACSLVPICEVFGSCVPNLSWTLPSGEEISPHAVFSNAFALLLKLWRFNHPPIEHGVGDVPTVGSQLTPEYLLLVRNSHLLSSENTHKDRNKRRLSEVASSSFPEPVFLDSFPKLKVWYRQHQRCIAATLSGLVHGTTVHQTVDRLLNMMFRKINKGSQSITSVTSGSSSSSGAGIEDNSLKPELPAWDILEAVPYVVDAALTACAHGKLSPRELATGLKDLSDFLPASLATIVSYFSAEVSRCVWKPVVMNGMDWPSPAANLSNVEEHIKKILAATGVDVPRLSAGGSSPATLPLPLAAFVSLTITYKIDKASERFLNLAGPALESLAADCPWPCMPIVASLWTQKAKRWFDFLVFSASRTVFLHNSDAIVQLLKSCFTATLGLNIAPISSNGGVGALLGHGFGSHFCGGLSPVAPGILYLRVYRSIRDIVFITEEVVSLLMHSVREIACSGLPKQKLDKLKRSKNGMKYGQVSLAAAMTRVKLAASLAASLVWLSGGHGLVQSLIKETLPSWFISVHRSDRDQGSGLVAMLGGYALAYFTVLCGAFAWGVDSSSSASKRRPKILGSHMEFLASALDGKISLGCDEATWHAYVSGFVSLMVGCTPNWVLEVDVDVLRRLSKGLRQWNEEELALALLGIGGVGTMGAAAEIIIEHFDS
;
A
#
# COMPACT_ATOMS: atom_id res chain seq x y z
N MET A 1 1.00 24.27 -17.25
CA MET A 1 2.36 24.02 -17.76
C MET A 1 2.79 22.58 -17.51
N GLN A 2 2.87 22.11 -16.26
CA GLN A 2 3.27 20.73 -15.90
C GLN A 2 2.57 19.63 -16.73
N GLU A 3 1.23 19.66 -16.83
CA GLU A 3 0.45 18.70 -17.62
C GLU A 3 0.89 18.64 -19.10
N TYR A 4 1.13 19.79 -19.74
CA TYR A 4 1.59 19.83 -21.13
C TYR A 4 3.00 19.26 -21.28
N THR A 5 3.88 19.56 -20.33
CA THR A 5 5.26 19.06 -20.32
C THR A 5 5.29 17.53 -20.20
N VAL A 6 4.55 16.92 -19.28
CA VAL A 6 4.54 15.45 -19.14
C VAL A 6 3.90 14.75 -20.33
N LYS A 7 2.88 15.34 -20.95
CA LYS A 7 2.31 14.83 -22.22
C LYS A 7 3.33 14.88 -23.35
N PHE A 8 4.05 15.98 -23.47
CA PHE A 8 5.09 16.13 -24.48
C PHE A 8 6.23 15.13 -24.28
N ILE A 9 6.73 14.98 -23.05
CA ILE A 9 7.75 13.97 -22.70
C ILE A 9 7.26 12.56 -23.06
N THR A 10 6.01 12.22 -22.76
CA THR A 10 5.44 10.89 -23.10
C THR A 10 5.46 10.63 -24.61
N ARG A 11 5.22 11.66 -25.44
CA ARG A 11 5.32 11.53 -26.91
C ARG A 11 6.75 11.35 -27.39
N LEU A 12 7.71 12.03 -26.76
CA LEU A 12 9.14 11.89 -27.11
C LEU A 12 9.70 10.50 -26.78
N MET A 13 9.11 9.80 -25.82
CA MET A 13 9.46 8.42 -25.46
C MET A 13 9.06 7.39 -26.53
N SER A 14 8.21 7.78 -27.50
CA SER A 14 7.78 6.95 -28.63
C SER A 14 8.10 7.65 -29.96
N PRO A 15 9.39 7.75 -30.35
CA PRO A 15 9.79 8.46 -31.56
C PRO A 15 9.23 7.78 -32.82
N PRO A 16 8.85 8.56 -33.85
CA PRO A 16 8.34 8.02 -35.10
C PRO A 16 9.42 7.23 -35.84
N VAL A 17 9.00 6.29 -36.69
CA VAL A 17 9.91 5.55 -37.57
C VAL A 17 10.45 6.52 -38.64
N PRO A 18 11.78 6.65 -38.81
CA PRO A 18 12.36 7.49 -39.87
C PRO A 18 11.95 7.02 -41.27
N ALA A 19 11.73 7.96 -42.21
CA ALA A 19 11.30 7.64 -43.57
C ALA A 19 12.33 6.81 -44.36
N ASP A 20 13.63 6.92 -44.01
CA ASP A 20 14.74 6.20 -44.65
C ASP A 20 15.12 4.90 -43.93
N PHE A 21 14.31 4.46 -42.95
CA PHE A 21 14.61 3.28 -42.15
C PHE A 21 14.43 2.00 -42.97
N THR A 22 15.55 1.34 -43.30
CA THR A 22 15.61 0.10 -44.10
C THR A 22 16.28 -1.06 -43.37
N GLY A 23 16.67 -0.86 -42.11
CA GLY A 23 17.38 -1.84 -41.29
C GLY A 23 16.48 -2.94 -40.73
N SER A 24 17.07 -4.10 -40.42
CA SER A 24 16.40 -5.21 -39.71
C SER A 24 16.25 -4.98 -38.20
N ASP A 25 17.01 -4.05 -37.65
CA ASP A 25 17.03 -3.73 -36.22
C ASP A 25 15.89 -2.75 -35.87
N SER A 26 15.75 -2.37 -34.59
CA SER A 26 14.73 -1.39 -34.20
C SER A 26 15.21 0.04 -34.42
N HIS A 27 14.36 0.90 -34.97
CA HIS A 27 14.62 2.35 -35.12
C HIS A 27 14.92 3.06 -33.79
N LEU A 28 14.51 2.48 -32.65
CA LEU A 28 14.78 3.03 -31.32
C LEU A 28 16.29 3.09 -30.99
N ILE A 29 17.11 2.24 -31.62
CA ILE A 29 18.56 2.18 -31.42
C ILE A 29 19.21 3.50 -31.85
N ASP A 30 18.73 4.11 -32.94
CA ASP A 30 19.25 5.41 -33.42
C ASP A 30 18.89 6.56 -32.47
N TYR A 31 17.80 6.41 -31.72
CA TYR A 31 17.35 7.39 -30.72
C TYR A 31 17.94 7.15 -29.32
N ALA A 32 18.86 6.21 -29.14
CA ALA A 32 19.37 5.79 -27.83
C ALA A 32 19.87 6.94 -26.93
N PRO A 33 20.67 7.92 -27.41
CA PRO A 33 21.13 9.01 -26.56
C PRO A 33 19.98 9.90 -26.06
N MET A 34 19.03 10.23 -26.93
CA MET A 34 17.86 11.04 -26.59
C MET A 34 16.98 10.31 -25.56
N LEU A 35 16.67 9.03 -25.81
CA LEU A 35 15.85 8.21 -24.92
C LEU A 35 16.51 8.08 -23.55
N ASN A 36 17.82 7.83 -23.49
CA ASN A 36 18.53 7.70 -22.21
C ASN A 36 18.45 8.99 -21.37
N VAL A 37 18.63 10.16 -21.99
CA VAL A 37 18.52 11.46 -21.31
C VAL A 37 17.10 11.66 -20.75
N LEU A 38 16.07 11.36 -21.55
CA LEU A 38 14.67 11.47 -21.12
C LEU A 38 14.39 10.52 -19.94
N ILE A 39 14.79 9.26 -20.04
CA ILE A 39 14.56 8.25 -18.99
C ILE A 39 15.24 8.66 -17.68
N VAL A 40 16.51 9.07 -17.73
CA VAL A 40 17.24 9.52 -16.54
C VAL A 40 16.59 10.76 -15.92
N GLY A 41 16.10 11.70 -16.75
CA GLY A 41 15.37 12.88 -16.27
C GLY A 41 14.03 12.54 -15.60
N ILE A 42 13.29 11.56 -16.14
CA ILE A 42 12.00 11.12 -15.59
C ILE A 42 12.20 10.29 -14.31
N ALA A 43 13.35 9.63 -14.15
CA ALA A 43 13.58 8.65 -13.08
C ALA A 43 13.60 9.21 -11.66
N SER A 44 13.57 10.54 -11.47
CA SER A 44 13.44 11.17 -10.16
C SER A 44 12.07 10.88 -9.51
N VAL A 45 12.03 10.84 -8.18
CA VAL A 45 10.79 10.57 -7.43
C VAL A 45 9.72 11.62 -7.72
N ASP A 46 10.13 12.90 -7.78
CA ASP A 46 9.24 14.02 -8.03
C ASP A 46 8.60 13.93 -9.43
N CYS A 47 9.39 13.60 -10.45
CA CYS A 47 8.86 13.41 -11.81
C CYS A 47 7.84 12.28 -11.85
N VAL A 48 8.17 11.09 -11.32
CA VAL A 48 7.23 9.96 -11.27
C VAL A 48 5.93 10.33 -10.55
N GLN A 49 6.02 11.09 -9.46
CA GLN A 49 4.84 11.58 -8.74
C GLN A 49 4.01 12.56 -9.59
N ILE A 50 4.64 13.46 -10.35
CA ILE A 50 3.93 14.35 -11.28
C ILE A 50 3.19 13.54 -12.36
N PHE A 51 3.83 12.50 -12.93
CA PHE A 51 3.18 11.59 -13.88
C PHE A 51 1.97 10.88 -13.26
N SER A 52 2.10 10.44 -12.00
CA SER A 52 1.02 9.79 -11.23
C SER A 52 -0.16 10.73 -10.98
N LEU A 53 0.11 11.98 -10.56
CA LEU A 53 -0.92 13.01 -10.33
C LEU A 53 -1.73 13.33 -11.58
N HIS A 54 -1.11 13.25 -12.76
CA HIS A 54 -1.77 13.48 -14.05
C HIS A 54 -2.34 12.21 -14.70
N GLY A 55 -2.25 11.05 -14.06
CA GLY A 55 -2.77 9.79 -14.60
C GLY A 55 -2.06 9.29 -15.86
N LEU A 56 -0.80 9.70 -16.07
CA LEU A 56 0.01 9.35 -17.26
C LEU A 56 0.95 8.16 -17.06
N VAL A 57 0.91 7.53 -15.88
CA VAL A 57 1.70 6.33 -15.56
C VAL A 57 1.45 5.18 -16.56
N PRO A 58 0.19 4.86 -16.95
CA PRO A 58 -0.07 3.83 -17.95
C PRO A 58 0.56 4.12 -19.32
N GLN A 59 0.56 5.38 -19.75
CA GLN A 59 1.14 5.80 -21.04
C GLN A 59 2.67 5.77 -21.01
N LEU A 60 3.28 6.17 -19.89
CA LEU A 60 4.72 6.06 -19.69
C LEU A 60 5.17 4.60 -19.68
N ALA A 61 4.45 3.71 -18.99
CA ALA A 61 4.73 2.27 -18.99
C ALA A 61 4.64 1.67 -20.40
N CYS A 62 3.59 2.03 -21.16
CA CYS A 62 3.42 1.62 -22.56
C CYS A 62 4.59 2.02 -23.46
N SER A 63 5.25 3.16 -23.18
CA SER A 63 6.39 3.64 -23.96
C SER A 63 7.71 2.97 -23.54
N LEU A 64 7.85 2.62 -22.26
CA LEU A 64 9.04 1.97 -21.70
C LEU A 64 9.16 0.49 -22.05
N VAL A 65 8.03 -0.21 -22.20
CA VAL A 65 8.03 -1.65 -22.52
C VAL A 65 8.77 -1.97 -23.83
N PRO A 66 8.49 -1.31 -24.98
CA PRO A 66 9.27 -1.49 -26.20
C PRO A 66 10.76 -1.17 -26.05
N ILE A 67 11.09 -0.09 -25.32
CA ILE A 67 12.48 0.30 -25.06
C ILE A 67 13.21 -0.81 -24.30
N CYS A 68 12.59 -1.38 -23.26
CA CYS A 68 13.18 -2.49 -22.51
C CYS A 68 13.38 -3.73 -23.38
N GLU A 69 12.40 -4.09 -24.21
CA GLU A 69 12.48 -5.24 -25.10
C GLU A 69 13.66 -5.12 -26.08
N VAL A 70 13.78 -3.96 -26.74
CA VAL A 70 14.82 -3.69 -27.74
C VAL A 70 16.21 -3.62 -27.10
N PHE A 71 16.43 -2.69 -26.16
CA PHE A 71 17.76 -2.48 -25.59
C PHE A 71 18.24 -3.65 -24.72
N GLY A 72 17.32 -4.41 -24.13
CA GLY A 72 17.67 -5.62 -23.38
C GLY A 72 18.11 -6.79 -24.28
N SER A 73 17.74 -6.75 -25.56
CA SER A 73 18.12 -7.75 -26.56
C SER A 73 19.40 -7.40 -27.32
N CYS A 74 19.88 -6.16 -27.22
CA CYS A 74 21.12 -5.73 -27.85
C CYS A 74 22.36 -6.36 -27.21
N VAL A 75 23.32 -6.77 -28.04
CA VAL A 75 24.67 -7.15 -27.61
C VAL A 75 25.45 -5.86 -27.28
N PRO A 76 26.24 -5.82 -26.17
CA PRO A 76 26.91 -4.60 -25.70
C PRO A 76 28.05 -4.06 -26.59
N ASN A 77 28.18 -4.52 -27.84
CA ASN A 77 29.24 -4.11 -28.78
C ASN A 77 28.99 -2.70 -29.37
N LEU A 78 27.81 -2.15 -29.15
CA LEU A 78 27.42 -0.80 -29.57
C LEU A 78 27.66 0.18 -28.42
N SER A 79 28.22 1.35 -28.70
CA SER A 79 28.30 2.46 -27.75
C SER A 79 28.05 3.81 -28.45
N TRP A 80 27.50 4.76 -27.72
CA TRP A 80 27.25 6.13 -28.18
C TRP A 80 27.98 7.13 -27.29
N THR A 81 28.70 8.08 -27.88
CA THR A 81 29.35 9.16 -27.11
C THR A 81 28.42 10.37 -27.03
N LEU A 82 28.09 10.79 -25.81
CA LEU A 82 27.35 12.03 -25.57
C LEU A 82 28.22 13.27 -25.87
N PRO A 83 27.61 14.45 -26.13
CA PRO A 83 28.35 15.71 -26.24
C PRO A 83 29.16 16.08 -24.99
N SER A 84 28.82 15.50 -23.83
CA SER A 84 29.55 15.63 -22.57
C SER A 84 30.83 14.76 -22.49
N GLY A 85 31.07 13.89 -23.47
CA GLY A 85 32.17 12.91 -23.47
C GLY A 85 31.86 11.59 -22.75
N GLU A 86 30.66 11.41 -22.22
CA GLU A 86 30.23 10.16 -21.57
C GLU A 86 29.79 9.11 -22.61
N GLU A 87 30.27 7.87 -22.50
CA GLU A 87 29.83 6.75 -23.34
C GLU A 87 28.57 6.07 -22.76
N ILE A 88 27.55 5.90 -23.60
CA ILE A 88 26.31 5.18 -23.32
C ILE A 88 26.40 3.80 -23.97
N SER A 89 26.14 2.75 -23.20
CA SER A 89 25.95 1.40 -23.72
C SER A 89 24.47 1.01 -23.76
N PRO A 90 24.07 0.02 -24.58
CA PRO A 90 22.73 -0.55 -24.58
C PRO A 90 22.28 -1.03 -23.19
N HIS A 91 23.21 -1.63 -22.43
CA HIS A 91 22.96 -2.05 -21.03
C HIS A 91 22.59 -0.88 -20.12
N ALA A 92 23.18 0.31 -20.34
CA ALA A 92 22.84 1.50 -19.56
C ALA A 92 21.43 2.01 -19.89
N VAL A 93 21.08 2.11 -21.18
CA VAL A 93 19.73 2.52 -21.62
C VAL A 93 18.68 1.54 -21.12
N PHE A 94 18.93 0.24 -21.31
CA PHE A 94 18.08 -0.83 -20.79
C PHE A 94 17.90 -0.73 -19.28
N SER A 95 19.00 -0.62 -18.53
CA SER A 95 18.92 -0.60 -17.07
C SER A 95 18.15 0.60 -16.53
N ASN A 96 18.33 1.78 -17.14
CA ASN A 96 17.59 2.98 -16.78
C ASN A 96 16.09 2.83 -17.13
N ALA A 97 15.78 2.33 -18.33
CA ALA A 97 14.40 2.12 -18.78
C ALA A 97 13.68 1.11 -17.89
N PHE A 98 14.34 -0.02 -17.61
CA PHE A 98 13.81 -1.12 -16.83
C PHE A 98 13.61 -0.71 -15.37
N ALA A 99 14.59 -0.02 -14.76
CA ALA A 99 14.42 0.50 -13.41
C ALA A 99 13.27 1.51 -13.31
N LEU A 100 13.10 2.38 -14.31
CA LEU A 100 11.95 3.31 -14.35
C LEU A 100 10.63 2.55 -14.51
N LEU A 101 10.56 1.58 -15.41
CA LEU A 101 9.37 0.75 -15.61
C LEU A 101 8.97 0.03 -14.32
N LEU A 102 9.94 -0.55 -13.62
CA LEU A 102 9.75 -1.18 -12.31
C LEU A 102 9.36 -0.20 -11.21
N LYS A 103 9.63 1.10 -11.32
CA LYS A 103 9.11 2.10 -10.37
C LYS A 103 7.64 2.44 -10.60
N LEU A 104 7.12 2.24 -11.81
CA LEU A 104 5.73 2.53 -12.15
C LEU A 104 4.76 1.52 -11.56
N TRP A 105 5.24 0.32 -11.25
CA TRP A 105 4.46 -0.73 -10.59
C TRP A 105 5.18 -1.23 -9.33
N ARG A 106 4.48 -1.81 -8.36
CA ARG A 106 5.09 -2.17 -7.06
C ARG A 106 5.79 -3.54 -7.10
N PHE A 107 6.81 -3.69 -7.95
CA PHE A 107 7.46 -4.99 -8.23
C PHE A 107 8.12 -5.63 -7.00
N ASN A 108 8.51 -4.79 -6.03
CA ASN A 108 9.23 -5.18 -4.83
C ASN A 108 8.32 -5.73 -3.72
N HIS A 109 7.00 -5.63 -3.87
CA HIS A 109 6.06 -6.16 -2.90
C HIS A 109 5.60 -7.55 -3.38
N PRO A 110 5.66 -8.60 -2.53
CA PRO A 110 4.95 -9.82 -2.84
C PRO A 110 3.45 -9.48 -3.01
N PRO A 111 2.73 -10.10 -3.95
CA PRO A 111 1.31 -9.85 -4.15
C PRO A 111 0.59 -10.06 -2.82
N ILE A 112 0.00 -8.99 -2.27
CA ILE A 112 -0.70 -8.98 -0.96
C ILE A 112 -1.98 -9.84 -1.00
N GLU A 113 -2.27 -10.52 -2.11
CA GLU A 113 -3.50 -11.30 -2.29
C GLU A 113 -3.20 -12.80 -2.32
N HIS A 114 -3.01 -13.40 -1.14
CA HIS A 114 -3.41 -14.78 -0.86
C HIS A 114 -4.20 -14.88 0.47
N GLY A 115 -4.77 -13.78 0.95
CA GLY A 115 -5.79 -13.78 2.00
C GLY A 115 -7.15 -14.18 1.41
N VAL A 116 -7.63 -15.35 1.81
CA VAL A 116 -8.91 -16.01 1.51
C VAL A 116 -10.02 -15.05 1.03
N GLY A 117 -10.26 -15.04 -0.28
CA GLY A 117 -11.38 -14.34 -0.92
C GLY A 117 -11.32 -14.52 -2.43
N ASP A 118 -12.29 -15.23 -3.00
CA ASP A 118 -12.28 -15.79 -4.37
C ASP A 118 -12.46 -14.76 -5.50
N VAL A 119 -12.15 -13.49 -5.26
CA VAL A 119 -12.21 -12.41 -6.26
C VAL A 119 -11.07 -11.44 -6.01
N PRO A 120 -10.09 -11.31 -6.93
CA PRO A 120 -9.08 -10.26 -6.82
C PRO A 120 -9.79 -8.92 -6.81
N THR A 121 -9.65 -8.18 -5.72
CA THR A 121 -10.16 -6.82 -5.65
C THR A 121 -9.35 -5.99 -6.66
N VAL A 122 -10.02 -5.50 -7.70
CA VAL A 122 -9.47 -4.79 -8.88
C VAL A 122 -8.69 -3.49 -8.53
N GLY A 123 -8.39 -3.23 -7.25
CA GLY A 123 -7.80 -1.98 -6.77
C GLY A 123 -6.38 -2.04 -6.19
N SER A 124 -5.72 -3.21 -6.02
CA SER A 124 -4.53 -3.26 -5.15
C SER A 124 -3.19 -3.60 -5.83
N GLN A 125 -3.19 -4.27 -7.00
CA GLN A 125 -1.94 -4.68 -7.65
C GLN A 125 -1.73 -3.93 -8.97
N LEU A 126 -0.87 -2.90 -8.93
CA LEU A 126 -0.30 -2.34 -10.15
C LEU A 126 0.59 -3.42 -10.77
N THR A 127 0.11 -4.11 -11.80
CA THR A 127 0.90 -5.04 -12.62
C THR A 127 1.18 -4.44 -14.00
N PRO A 128 2.19 -4.94 -14.73
CA PRO A 128 2.43 -4.54 -16.11
C PRO A 128 1.18 -4.69 -16.98
N GLU A 129 0.47 -5.82 -16.84
CA GLU A 129 -0.76 -6.10 -17.58
C GLU A 129 -1.87 -5.12 -17.23
N TYR A 130 -2.05 -4.80 -15.95
CA TYR A 130 -3.05 -3.84 -15.51
C TYR A 130 -2.76 -2.44 -16.07
N LEU A 131 -1.51 -1.99 -16.06
CA LEU A 131 -1.12 -0.70 -16.63
C LEU A 131 -1.40 -0.65 -18.15
N LEU A 132 -1.06 -1.70 -18.89
CA LEU A 132 -1.37 -1.79 -20.31
C LEU A 132 -2.88 -1.86 -20.57
N LEU A 133 -3.64 -2.57 -19.74
CA LEU A 133 -5.10 -2.65 -19.82
C LEU A 133 -5.75 -1.29 -19.60
N VAL A 134 -5.35 -0.56 -18.55
CA VAL A 134 -5.83 0.81 -18.26
C VAL A 134 -5.52 1.71 -19.44
N ARG A 135 -4.30 1.65 -19.98
CA ARG A 135 -3.90 2.42 -21.14
C ARG A 135 -4.77 2.09 -22.37
N ASN A 136 -5.04 0.81 -22.64
CA ASN A 136 -5.89 0.39 -23.77
C ASN A 136 -7.35 0.82 -23.58
N SER A 137 -7.84 0.86 -22.34
CA SER A 137 -9.18 1.39 -22.04
C SER A 137 -9.33 2.88 -22.40
N HIS A 138 -8.24 3.64 -22.36
CA HIS A 138 -8.26 5.05 -22.78
C HIS A 138 -8.50 5.19 -24.29
N LEU A 139 -8.07 4.23 -25.13
CA LEU A 139 -8.29 4.25 -26.58
C LEU A 139 -9.77 4.01 -26.94
N LEU A 140 -10.45 3.12 -26.21
CA LEU A 140 -11.86 2.76 -26.46
C LEU A 140 -12.86 3.86 -26.04
N SER A 141 -12.40 4.90 -25.33
CA SER A 141 -13.27 5.88 -24.69
C SER A 141 -13.84 6.97 -25.62
N SER A 142 -13.62 6.88 -26.95
CA SER A 142 -13.96 7.93 -27.91
C SER A 142 -15.46 8.05 -28.27
N GLU A 143 -16.30 7.05 -27.99
CA GLU A 143 -17.67 7.01 -28.55
C GLU A 143 -18.77 7.65 -27.68
N ASN A 144 -18.50 8.01 -26.40
CA ASN A 144 -19.51 8.60 -25.50
C ASN A 144 -19.01 9.84 -24.73
N THR A 145 -18.18 10.65 -25.38
CA THR A 145 -17.30 11.68 -24.79
C THR A 145 -17.96 12.98 -24.29
N HIS A 146 -19.29 13.14 -24.32
CA HIS A 146 -19.88 14.45 -24.04
C HIS A 146 -19.82 14.92 -22.57
N LYS A 147 -19.40 14.08 -21.60
CA LYS A 147 -19.44 14.45 -20.17
C LYS A 147 -18.11 14.42 -19.40
N ASP A 148 -17.03 13.79 -19.89
CA ASP A 148 -15.80 13.62 -19.10
C ASP A 148 -14.54 14.20 -19.80
N ARG A 149 -14.18 15.41 -19.39
CA ARG A 149 -13.01 16.16 -19.89
C ARG A 149 -11.68 15.44 -19.62
N ASN A 150 -11.57 14.62 -18.58
CA ASN A 150 -10.33 13.91 -18.25
C ASN A 150 -10.12 12.68 -19.13
N LYS A 151 -11.18 11.92 -19.40
CA LYS A 151 -11.10 10.75 -20.31
C LYS A 151 -10.71 11.15 -21.72
N ARG A 152 -11.31 12.22 -22.27
CA ARG A 152 -10.93 12.76 -23.58
C ARG A 152 -9.45 13.12 -23.66
N ARG A 153 -8.92 13.81 -22.63
CA ARG A 153 -7.50 14.20 -22.57
C ARG A 153 -6.56 13.00 -22.56
N LEU A 154 -6.89 11.94 -21.82
CA LEU A 154 -6.05 10.73 -21.73
C LEU A 154 -6.11 9.91 -23.02
N SER A 155 -7.26 9.89 -23.70
CA SER A 155 -7.45 9.29 -25.02
C SER A 155 -6.62 9.98 -26.10
N GLU A 156 -6.59 11.32 -26.13
CA GLU A 156 -5.78 12.10 -27.08
C GLU A 156 -4.27 11.84 -26.90
N VAL A 157 -3.82 11.61 -25.67
CA VAL A 157 -2.41 11.25 -25.41
C VAL A 157 -2.14 9.81 -25.85
N ALA A 158 -3.00 8.86 -25.49
CA ALA A 158 -2.83 7.45 -25.81
C ALA A 158 -2.80 7.19 -27.32
N SER A 159 -3.70 7.83 -28.07
CA SER A 159 -3.77 7.75 -29.54
C SER A 159 -2.57 8.40 -30.24
N SER A 160 -1.99 9.44 -29.65
CA SER A 160 -0.82 10.12 -30.23
C SER A 160 0.51 9.38 -30.07
N SER A 161 0.63 8.45 -29.11
CA SER A 161 1.84 7.66 -28.91
C SER A 161 1.79 6.31 -29.62
N PHE A 162 0.75 5.51 -29.38
CA PHE A 162 0.51 4.24 -30.07
C PHE A 162 -0.98 4.15 -30.44
N PRO A 163 -1.39 4.23 -31.70
CA PRO A 163 -2.82 4.20 -32.04
C PRO A 163 -3.48 2.84 -31.75
N GLU A 164 -2.69 1.77 -31.65
CA GLU A 164 -3.18 0.41 -31.44
C GLU A 164 -3.10 -0.04 -29.96
N PRO A 165 -3.95 -0.98 -29.53
CA PRO A 165 -3.85 -1.63 -28.22
C PRO A 165 -2.52 -2.39 -28.09
N VAL A 166 -1.86 -2.25 -26.94
CA VAL A 166 -0.58 -2.90 -26.66
C VAL A 166 -0.77 -3.94 -25.56
N PHE A 167 -0.28 -5.15 -25.79
CA PHE A 167 -0.37 -6.26 -24.83
C PHE A 167 1.03 -6.74 -24.44
N LEU A 168 1.17 -7.28 -23.23
CA LEU A 168 2.45 -7.83 -22.77
C LEU A 168 2.92 -8.99 -23.67
N ASP A 169 1.99 -9.69 -24.32
CA ASP A 169 2.25 -10.80 -25.24
C ASP A 169 3.06 -10.39 -26.47
N SER A 170 3.07 -9.10 -26.82
CA SER A 170 3.89 -8.55 -27.91
C SER A 170 5.38 -8.44 -27.56
N PHE A 171 5.76 -8.63 -26.29
CA PHE A 171 7.13 -8.45 -25.79
C PHE A 171 7.62 -9.74 -25.11
N PRO A 172 8.08 -10.73 -25.88
CA PRO A 172 8.34 -12.06 -25.37
C PRO A 172 9.45 -12.11 -24.31
N LYS A 173 10.53 -11.33 -24.42
CA LYS A 173 11.63 -11.35 -23.44
C LYS A 173 11.21 -10.74 -22.10
N LEU A 174 10.55 -9.57 -22.12
CA LEU A 174 9.97 -8.99 -20.90
C LEU A 174 8.96 -9.94 -20.25
N LYS A 175 8.10 -10.58 -21.05
CA LYS A 175 7.12 -11.55 -20.56
C LYS A 175 7.76 -12.78 -19.91
N VAL A 176 8.85 -13.30 -20.48
CA VAL A 176 9.61 -14.40 -19.89
C VAL A 176 10.17 -14.00 -18.52
N TRP A 177 10.82 -12.84 -18.42
CA TRP A 177 11.32 -12.33 -17.15
C TRP A 177 10.20 -12.11 -16.14
N TYR A 178 9.07 -11.51 -16.54
CA TYR A 178 7.94 -11.27 -15.64
C TYR A 178 7.33 -12.58 -15.12
N ARG A 179 7.20 -13.59 -15.97
CA ARG A 179 6.78 -14.94 -15.54
C ARG A 179 7.80 -15.60 -14.61
N GLN A 180 9.10 -15.39 -14.83
CA GLN A 180 10.14 -15.87 -13.93
C GLN A 180 10.04 -15.19 -12.57
N HIS A 181 9.82 -13.88 -12.52
CA HIS A 181 9.55 -13.13 -11.29
C HIS A 181 8.32 -13.68 -10.54
N GLN A 182 7.19 -13.88 -11.23
CA GLN A 182 5.98 -14.46 -10.63
C GLN A 182 6.22 -15.88 -10.09
N ARG A 183 6.90 -16.75 -10.86
CA ARG A 183 7.26 -18.10 -10.40
C ARG A 183 8.19 -18.06 -9.21
N CYS A 184 9.18 -17.16 -9.24
CA CYS A 184 10.12 -16.96 -8.16
C CYS A 184 9.42 -16.57 -6.86
N ILE A 185 8.30 -15.84 -6.91
CA ILE A 185 7.46 -15.55 -5.74
C ILE A 185 6.63 -16.77 -5.32
N ALA A 186 6.01 -17.47 -6.28
CA ALA A 186 5.08 -18.57 -6.01
C ALA A 186 5.75 -19.87 -5.52
N ALA A 187 6.97 -20.18 -5.99
CA ALA A 187 7.66 -21.43 -5.69
C ALA A 187 9.18 -21.26 -5.56
N THR A 188 9.82 -22.19 -4.86
CA THR A 188 11.29 -22.27 -4.79
C THR A 188 11.88 -22.44 -6.19
N LEU A 189 13.09 -21.90 -6.39
CA LEU A 189 13.78 -21.98 -7.67
C LEU A 189 13.92 -23.44 -8.10
N SER A 190 13.52 -23.75 -9.34
CA SER A 190 13.74 -25.08 -9.92
C SER A 190 15.23 -25.35 -10.08
N GLY A 191 15.67 -26.60 -9.92
CA GLY A 191 17.07 -26.96 -10.11
C GLY A 191 17.59 -26.58 -11.50
N LEU A 192 18.79 -26.02 -11.55
CA LEU A 192 19.45 -25.64 -12.80
C LEU A 192 19.75 -26.89 -13.64
N VAL A 193 19.26 -26.92 -14.88
CA VAL A 193 19.51 -28.03 -15.80
C VAL A 193 20.91 -27.89 -16.42
N HIS A 194 21.76 -28.88 -16.17
CA HIS A 194 23.13 -28.93 -16.67
C HIS A 194 23.17 -28.93 -18.21
N GLY A 195 24.13 -28.19 -18.79
CA GLY A 195 24.34 -28.12 -20.24
C GLY A 195 23.46 -27.11 -20.99
N THR A 196 22.59 -26.37 -20.30
CA THR A 196 21.78 -25.29 -20.90
C THR A 196 22.60 -24.01 -21.11
N THR A 197 22.14 -23.12 -22.00
CA THR A 197 22.72 -21.78 -22.21
C THR A 197 22.70 -20.96 -20.92
N VAL A 198 21.63 -21.08 -20.12
CA VAL A 198 21.52 -20.43 -18.80
C VAL A 198 22.62 -20.92 -17.85
N HIS A 199 22.92 -22.23 -17.82
CA HIS A 199 24.01 -22.76 -17.00
C HIS A 199 25.37 -22.15 -17.37
N GLN A 200 25.67 -22.02 -18.67
CA GLN A 200 26.93 -21.40 -19.12
C GLN A 200 27.01 -19.93 -18.71
N THR A 201 25.89 -19.20 -18.77
CA THR A 201 25.80 -17.82 -18.30
C THR A 201 26.00 -17.72 -16.79
N VAL A 202 25.42 -18.62 -16.01
CA VAL A 202 25.62 -18.70 -14.54
C VAL A 202 27.10 -18.87 -14.21
N ASP A 203 27.79 -19.81 -14.86
CA ASP A 203 29.22 -20.05 -14.64
C ASP A 203 30.07 -18.82 -14.98
N ARG A 204 29.77 -18.15 -16.10
CA ARG A 204 30.46 -16.91 -16.50
C ARG A 204 30.26 -15.80 -15.47
N LEU A 205 29.04 -15.61 -14.96
CA LEU A 205 28.72 -14.59 -13.96
C LEU A 205 29.36 -14.89 -12.61
N LEU A 206 29.34 -16.14 -12.14
CA LEU A 206 30.01 -16.53 -10.89
C LEU A 206 31.53 -16.31 -10.97
N ASN A 207 32.15 -16.65 -12.11
CA ASN A 207 33.58 -16.40 -12.34
C ASN A 207 33.91 -14.91 -12.37
N MET A 208 33.02 -14.07 -12.93
CA MET A 208 33.15 -12.62 -12.91
C MET A 208 33.07 -12.08 -11.47
N MET A 209 32.09 -12.54 -10.68
CA MET A 209 31.83 -12.05 -9.31
C MET A 209 32.89 -12.49 -8.28
N PHE A 210 33.45 -13.70 -8.40
CA PHE A 210 34.22 -14.33 -7.32
C PHE A 210 35.65 -14.73 -7.71
N ARG A 211 36.19 -14.14 -8.78
CA ARG A 211 37.47 -14.51 -9.42
C ARG A 211 38.68 -14.64 -8.47
N LYS A 212 38.74 -13.87 -7.37
CA LYS A 212 39.87 -13.92 -6.42
C LYS A 212 39.99 -15.25 -5.68
N ILE A 213 38.89 -16.00 -5.54
CA ILE A 213 38.87 -17.28 -4.80
C ILE A 213 39.46 -18.41 -5.66
N ASN A 214 39.24 -18.40 -6.98
CA ASN A 214 39.72 -19.43 -7.91
C ASN A 214 41.24 -19.42 -8.15
N LYS A 215 41.95 -18.35 -7.77
CA LYS A 215 43.42 -18.26 -7.83
C LYS A 215 44.11 -18.62 -6.51
N GLY A 216 43.40 -18.59 -5.39
CA GLY A 216 43.98 -18.81 -4.04
C GLY A 216 44.07 -20.27 -3.59
N SER A 217 43.44 -21.20 -4.32
CA SER A 217 43.41 -22.63 -3.96
C SER A 217 44.48 -23.49 -4.64
N GLN A 218 45.33 -22.91 -5.49
CA GLN A 218 46.48 -23.56 -6.12
C GLN A 218 47.81 -22.91 -5.67
N SER A 219 48.13 -22.97 -4.38
CA SER A 219 49.50 -22.77 -3.92
C SER A 219 49.75 -23.52 -2.61
N ILE A 220 49.79 -24.84 -2.67
CA ILE A 220 50.50 -25.64 -1.68
C ILE A 220 51.96 -25.69 -2.14
N THR A 221 52.87 -25.33 -1.23
CA THR A 221 54.35 -25.24 -1.33
C THR A 221 54.97 -24.01 -2.02
N SER A 222 55.35 -23.01 -1.23
CA SER A 222 56.77 -22.64 -1.04
C SER A 222 56.92 -21.57 0.06
N VAL A 223 57.93 -21.76 0.89
CA VAL A 223 58.20 -21.08 2.16
C VAL A 223 58.91 -19.72 1.94
N THR A 224 58.56 -18.74 2.80
CA THR A 224 59.28 -17.50 3.18
C THR A 224 59.68 -16.48 2.09
N SER A 225 59.18 -15.24 2.24
CA SER A 225 59.94 -14.01 2.60
C SER A 225 59.52 -12.75 1.82
N GLY A 226 59.44 -11.63 2.55
CA GLY A 226 59.81 -10.28 2.05
C GLY A 226 58.83 -9.49 1.18
N SER A 227 58.28 -8.44 1.78
CA SER A 227 57.74 -7.19 1.19
C SER A 227 58.13 -6.83 -0.26
N SER A 228 57.16 -6.33 -1.04
CA SER A 228 57.21 -5.00 -1.70
C SER A 228 55.96 -4.74 -2.55
N SER A 229 55.36 -3.57 -2.33
CA SER A 229 54.42 -2.92 -3.24
C SER A 229 55.11 -2.54 -4.55
N SER A 230 54.61 -3.02 -5.69
CA SER A 230 54.83 -2.35 -6.97
C SER A 230 53.61 -2.45 -7.88
N SER A 231 53.18 -1.28 -8.32
CA SER A 231 52.20 -1.02 -9.37
C SER A 231 52.72 -1.55 -10.71
N GLY A 232 52.03 -2.54 -11.27
CA GLY A 232 52.22 -3.02 -12.64
C GLY A 232 51.06 -2.59 -13.53
N ALA A 233 51.39 -2.00 -14.68
CA ALA A 233 50.49 -1.33 -15.62
C ALA A 233 49.40 -2.24 -16.21
N GLY A 234 48.25 -1.61 -16.49
CA GLY A 234 47.07 -2.23 -17.08
C GLY A 234 47.34 -2.81 -18.46
N ILE A 235 47.02 -4.09 -18.60
CA ILE A 235 46.82 -4.77 -19.88
C ILE A 235 45.44 -5.44 -19.77
N GLU A 236 44.47 -4.80 -20.41
CA GLU A 236 43.16 -5.29 -20.86
C GLU A 236 42.16 -5.81 -19.81
N ASP A 237 41.44 -4.89 -19.15
CA ASP A 237 40.21 -5.17 -18.38
C ASP A 237 38.97 -5.45 -19.26
N ASN A 238 39.06 -5.32 -20.59
CA ASN A 238 37.92 -5.48 -21.51
C ASN A 238 37.59 -6.93 -21.90
N SER A 239 38.49 -7.90 -21.71
CA SER A 239 38.31 -9.29 -22.17
C SER A 239 37.45 -10.18 -21.24
N LEU A 240 36.87 -9.62 -20.17
CA LEU A 240 36.30 -10.38 -19.05
C LEU A 240 34.82 -10.13 -18.79
N LYS A 241 34.22 -9.11 -19.42
CA LYS A 241 32.80 -8.83 -19.29
C LYS A 241 32.02 -9.75 -20.22
N PRO A 242 30.97 -10.45 -19.73
CA PRO A 242 30.16 -11.29 -20.61
C PRO A 242 29.52 -10.43 -21.71
N GLU A 243 29.85 -10.69 -22.98
CA GLU A 243 29.17 -10.11 -24.13
C GLU A 243 27.83 -10.82 -24.35
N LEU A 244 26.88 -10.57 -23.45
CA LEU A 244 25.55 -11.17 -23.47
C LEU A 244 24.47 -10.07 -23.47
N PRO A 245 23.33 -10.30 -24.14
CA PRO A 245 22.15 -9.46 -23.98
C PRO A 245 21.73 -9.38 -22.51
N ALA A 246 21.18 -8.22 -22.12
CA ALA A 246 20.78 -8.01 -20.73
C ALA A 246 19.70 -9.00 -20.28
N TRP A 247 18.76 -9.37 -21.16
CA TRP A 247 17.73 -10.34 -20.84
C TRP A 247 18.29 -11.72 -20.47
N ASP A 248 19.31 -12.18 -21.19
CA ASP A 248 19.92 -13.49 -20.95
C ASP A 248 20.72 -13.48 -19.63
N ILE A 249 21.32 -12.34 -19.26
CA ILE A 249 21.93 -12.13 -17.94
C ILE A 249 20.85 -12.19 -16.85
N LEU A 250 19.75 -11.43 -16.99
CA LEU A 250 18.67 -11.38 -16.00
C LEU A 250 18.03 -12.75 -15.77
N GLU A 251 17.90 -13.59 -16.79
CA GLU A 251 17.39 -14.96 -16.67
C GLU A 251 18.28 -15.84 -15.76
N ALA A 252 19.60 -15.62 -15.80
CA ALA A 252 20.58 -16.36 -15.02
C ALA A 252 20.75 -15.84 -13.58
N VAL A 253 20.45 -14.55 -13.30
CA VAL A 253 20.68 -13.92 -11.99
C VAL A 253 20.11 -14.70 -10.80
N PRO A 254 18.86 -15.22 -10.80
CA PRO A 254 18.32 -15.94 -9.65
C PRO A 254 19.17 -17.14 -9.24
N TYR A 255 19.69 -17.89 -10.21
CA TYR A 255 20.55 -19.05 -9.97
C TYR A 255 21.92 -18.65 -9.44
N VAL A 256 22.50 -17.57 -9.97
CA VAL A 256 23.77 -17.02 -9.48
C VAL A 256 23.65 -16.57 -8.02
N VAL A 257 22.56 -15.87 -7.70
CA VAL A 257 22.29 -15.36 -6.35
C VAL A 257 22.01 -16.50 -5.38
N ASP A 258 21.22 -17.50 -5.78
CA ASP A 258 20.98 -18.70 -4.98
C ASP A 258 22.30 -19.41 -4.65
N ALA A 259 23.10 -19.73 -5.67
CA ALA A 259 24.39 -20.39 -5.49
C ALA A 259 25.33 -19.60 -4.57
N ALA A 260 25.37 -18.27 -4.70
CA ALA A 260 26.17 -17.39 -3.86
C ALA A 260 25.69 -17.38 -2.40
N LEU A 261 24.36 -17.32 -2.16
CA LEU A 261 23.78 -17.42 -0.83
C LEU A 261 24.03 -18.80 -0.21
N THR A 262 23.86 -19.88 -0.97
CA THR A 262 24.14 -21.25 -0.52
C THR A 262 25.62 -21.40 -0.14
N ALA A 263 26.54 -20.89 -0.97
CA ALA A 263 27.97 -20.91 -0.67
C ALA A 263 28.30 -20.15 0.61
N CYS A 264 27.67 -18.98 0.83
CA CYS A 264 27.83 -18.20 2.05
C CYS A 264 27.25 -18.91 3.28
N ALA A 265 26.07 -19.51 3.17
CA ALA A 265 25.43 -20.26 4.25
C ALA A 265 26.26 -21.47 4.70
N HIS A 266 27.02 -22.09 3.78
CA HIS A 266 27.93 -23.20 4.07
C HIS A 266 29.35 -22.76 4.42
N GLY A 267 29.61 -21.45 4.55
CA GLY A 267 30.93 -20.92 4.91
C GLY A 267 32.01 -21.03 3.82
N LYS A 268 31.63 -21.38 2.58
CA LYS A 268 32.56 -21.40 1.43
C LYS A 268 32.87 -19.99 0.91
N LEU A 269 31.96 -19.05 1.13
CA LEU A 269 32.07 -17.65 0.73
C LEU A 269 31.89 -16.76 1.97
N SER A 270 32.78 -15.81 2.20
CA SER A 270 32.61 -14.87 3.30
C SER A 270 31.50 -13.85 2.98
N PRO A 271 30.81 -13.28 4.00
CA PRO A 271 29.78 -12.25 3.76
C PRO A 271 30.31 -11.01 3.01
N ARG A 272 31.58 -10.66 3.22
CA ARG A 272 32.24 -9.54 2.52
C ARG A 272 32.44 -9.84 1.04
N GLU A 273 32.86 -11.06 0.72
CA GLU A 273 32.99 -11.50 -0.67
C GLU A 273 31.63 -11.59 -1.34
N LEU A 274 30.60 -12.09 -0.66
CA LEU A 274 29.22 -12.08 -1.15
C LEU A 274 28.75 -10.66 -1.50
N ALA A 275 28.87 -9.71 -0.57
CA ALA A 275 28.46 -8.33 -0.81
C ALA A 275 29.24 -7.68 -1.96
N THR A 276 30.54 -7.98 -2.08
CA THR A 276 31.39 -7.48 -3.17
C THR A 276 31.01 -8.09 -4.51
N GLY A 277 30.79 -9.41 -4.58
CA GLY A 277 30.40 -10.08 -5.82
C GLY A 277 29.01 -9.62 -6.30
N LEU A 278 28.05 -9.47 -5.39
CA LEU A 278 26.74 -8.89 -5.72
C LEU A 278 26.88 -7.46 -6.24
N LYS A 279 27.79 -6.67 -5.65
CA LYS A 279 28.11 -5.33 -6.11
C LYS A 279 28.69 -5.35 -7.52
N ASP A 280 29.68 -6.21 -7.79
CA ASP A 280 30.31 -6.34 -9.11
C ASP A 280 29.28 -6.69 -10.19
N LEU A 281 28.33 -7.59 -9.89
CA LEU A 281 27.22 -7.92 -10.79
C LEU A 281 26.31 -6.71 -11.07
N SER A 282 25.93 -5.96 -10.04
CA SER A 282 25.10 -4.77 -10.19
C SER A 282 25.82 -3.59 -10.84
N ASP A 283 27.12 -3.41 -10.61
CA ASP A 283 27.92 -2.38 -11.27
C ASP A 283 28.12 -2.71 -12.75
N PHE A 284 28.21 -4.01 -13.10
CA PHE A 284 28.22 -4.48 -14.48
C PHE A 284 26.87 -4.27 -15.19
N LEU A 285 25.78 -4.75 -14.59
CA LEU A 285 24.43 -4.57 -15.11
C LEU A 285 23.48 -4.09 -14.00
N PRO A 286 23.19 -2.78 -13.91
CA PRO A 286 22.34 -2.23 -12.84
C PRO A 286 20.93 -2.84 -12.79
N ALA A 287 20.38 -3.26 -13.94
CA ALA A 287 19.11 -3.97 -14.02
C ALA A 287 19.07 -5.27 -13.20
N SER A 288 20.22 -5.92 -12.96
CA SER A 288 20.30 -7.16 -12.17
C SER A 288 19.77 -7.00 -10.75
N LEU A 289 19.86 -5.79 -10.16
CA LEU A 289 19.30 -5.48 -8.84
C LEU A 289 17.82 -5.80 -8.74
N ALA A 290 17.05 -5.61 -9.81
CA ALA A 290 15.63 -5.95 -9.83
C ALA A 290 15.39 -7.44 -9.58
N THR A 291 16.22 -8.28 -10.21
CA THR A 291 16.11 -9.74 -10.13
C THR A 291 16.68 -10.25 -8.79
N ILE A 292 17.74 -9.61 -8.27
CA ILE A 292 18.25 -9.86 -6.91
C ILE A 292 17.16 -9.55 -5.88
N VAL A 293 16.52 -8.38 -5.98
CA VAL A 293 15.39 -7.98 -5.11
C VAL A 293 14.25 -8.99 -5.19
N SER A 294 13.83 -9.35 -6.41
CA SER A 294 12.79 -10.36 -6.62
C SER A 294 13.09 -11.66 -5.90
N TYR A 295 14.32 -12.16 -6.05
CA TYR A 295 14.76 -13.40 -5.44
C TYR A 295 14.78 -13.30 -3.91
N PHE A 296 15.41 -12.26 -3.37
CA PHE A 296 15.48 -12.04 -1.92
C PHE A 296 14.10 -11.85 -1.28
N SER A 297 13.20 -11.10 -1.91
CA SER A 297 11.82 -10.93 -1.43
C SER A 297 11.07 -12.26 -1.33
N ALA A 298 11.22 -13.13 -2.33
CA ALA A 298 10.61 -14.44 -2.30
C ALA A 298 11.21 -15.35 -1.21
N GLU A 299 12.54 -15.40 -1.11
CA GLU A 299 13.24 -16.26 -0.14
C GLU A 299 13.04 -15.83 1.33
N VAL A 300 12.97 -14.52 1.58
CA VAL A 300 12.60 -13.98 2.91
C VAL A 300 11.17 -14.35 3.26
N SER A 301 10.23 -14.22 2.32
CA SER A 301 8.82 -14.56 2.55
C SER A 301 8.62 -16.04 2.85
N ARG A 302 9.48 -16.92 2.33
CA ARG A 302 9.46 -18.37 2.61
C ARG A 302 10.10 -18.74 3.94
N CYS A 303 10.91 -17.87 4.54
CA CYS A 303 11.64 -18.15 5.79
C CYS A 303 12.50 -19.43 5.77
N VAL A 304 13.05 -19.82 4.60
CA VAL A 304 13.84 -21.07 4.45
C VAL A 304 15.27 -20.92 4.98
N TRP A 305 15.82 -19.71 4.91
CA TRP A 305 17.20 -19.43 5.28
C TRP A 305 17.37 -19.23 6.79
N LYS A 306 18.40 -19.87 7.35
CA LYS A 306 18.78 -19.65 8.76
C LYS A 306 19.16 -18.17 8.98
N PRO A 307 18.66 -17.53 10.05
CA PRO A 307 19.11 -16.18 10.41
C PRO A 307 20.60 -16.12 10.72
N VAL A 308 21.23 -15.01 10.37
CA VAL A 308 22.63 -14.71 10.65
C VAL A 308 22.77 -13.66 11.73
N VAL A 309 23.90 -13.69 12.44
CA VAL A 309 24.20 -12.79 13.55
C VAL A 309 24.98 -11.56 13.04
N MET A 310 24.45 -10.37 13.33
CA MET A 310 25.03 -9.08 12.96
C MET A 310 26.11 -8.63 13.97
N ASN A 311 27.24 -9.35 14.00
CA ASN A 311 28.26 -9.29 15.05
C ASN A 311 29.35 -8.22 14.87
N GLY A 312 29.47 -7.60 13.70
CA GLY A 312 30.53 -6.64 13.34
C GLY A 312 31.81 -7.26 12.79
N MET A 313 31.97 -8.58 12.90
CA MET A 313 33.13 -9.31 12.37
C MET A 313 32.84 -9.80 10.95
N ASP A 314 31.85 -10.69 10.85
CA ASP A 314 31.40 -11.32 9.60
C ASP A 314 30.38 -10.42 8.91
N TRP A 315 29.37 -9.97 9.66
CA TRP A 315 28.29 -9.10 9.21
C TRP A 315 28.37 -7.72 9.90
N PRO A 316 27.92 -6.63 9.25
CA PRO A 316 27.86 -5.30 9.87
C PRO A 316 27.11 -5.28 11.21
N SER A 317 27.58 -4.53 12.21
CA SER A 317 26.93 -4.47 13.53
C SER A 317 26.00 -3.25 13.69
N PRO A 318 24.73 -3.42 14.12
CA PRO A 318 23.82 -2.31 14.40
C PRO A 318 24.04 -1.66 15.79
N ALA A 319 24.90 -2.23 16.64
CA ALA A 319 24.96 -1.94 18.07
C ALA A 319 25.15 -0.45 18.40
N ALA A 320 25.89 0.30 17.58
CA ALA A 320 26.16 1.71 17.79
C ALA A 320 24.90 2.61 17.79
N ASN A 321 23.89 2.27 16.98
CA ASN A 321 22.70 3.10 16.78
C ASN A 321 21.40 2.43 17.27
N LEU A 322 21.44 1.17 17.69
CA LEU A 322 20.23 0.41 18.00
C LEU A 322 19.42 1.01 19.16
N SER A 323 20.08 1.40 20.25
CA SER A 323 19.42 2.07 21.39
C SER A 323 18.81 3.42 21.00
N ASN A 324 19.53 4.19 20.18
CA ASN A 324 19.07 5.46 19.66
C ASN A 324 17.82 5.29 18.77
N VAL A 325 17.82 4.29 17.89
CA VAL A 325 16.64 3.96 17.05
C VAL A 325 15.46 3.53 17.93
N GLU A 326 15.68 2.70 18.96
CA GLU A 326 14.61 2.29 19.90
C GLU A 326 13.95 3.50 20.58
N GLU A 327 14.76 4.44 21.10
CA GLU A 327 14.26 5.63 21.77
C GLU A 327 13.44 6.52 20.82
N HIS A 328 13.88 6.66 19.57
CA HIS A 328 13.14 7.44 18.58
C HIS A 328 11.85 6.76 18.13
N ILE A 329 11.82 5.43 18.00
CA ILE A 329 10.57 4.69 17.76
C ILE A 329 9.58 4.94 18.90
N LYS A 330 10.04 4.89 20.16
CA LYS A 330 9.20 5.22 21.33
C LYS A 330 8.67 6.65 21.27
N LYS A 331 9.49 7.63 20.88
CA LYS A 331 9.05 9.03 20.71
C LYS A 331 7.98 9.17 19.63
N ILE A 332 8.18 8.53 18.47
CA ILE A 332 7.20 8.55 17.36
C ILE A 332 5.85 7.98 17.79
N LEU A 333 5.87 6.87 18.54
CA LEU A 333 4.67 6.14 18.96
C LEU A 333 4.05 6.65 20.26
N ALA A 334 4.66 7.63 20.93
CA ALA A 334 4.20 8.12 22.24
C ALA A 334 2.74 8.58 22.27
N ALA A 335 2.22 9.12 21.16
CA ALA A 335 0.82 9.56 21.03
C ALA A 335 -0.19 8.41 20.85
N THR A 336 0.26 7.18 20.64
CA THR A 336 -0.61 6.01 20.36
C THR A 336 -0.85 5.11 21.57
N GLY A 337 -0.10 5.31 22.66
CA GLY A 337 -0.16 4.43 23.84
C GLY A 337 0.30 2.98 23.57
N VAL A 338 0.99 2.73 22.46
CA VAL A 338 1.51 1.41 22.09
C VAL A 338 2.86 1.18 22.72
N ASP A 339 3.00 0.06 23.44
CA ASP A 339 4.28 -0.36 24.01
C ASP A 339 5.21 -0.90 22.91
N VAL A 340 6.40 -0.31 22.83
CA VAL A 340 7.43 -0.73 21.88
C VAL A 340 8.20 -1.93 22.43
N PRO A 341 8.20 -3.09 21.75
CA PRO A 341 9.01 -4.23 22.17
C PRO A 341 10.49 -3.83 22.20
N ARG A 342 11.20 -4.18 23.27
CA ARG A 342 12.62 -3.81 23.41
C ARG A 342 13.44 -4.44 22.27
N LEU A 343 14.35 -3.66 21.67
CA LEU A 343 15.26 -4.17 20.63
C LEU A 343 16.40 -5.01 21.23
N SER A 344 16.62 -4.89 22.54
CA SER A 344 17.56 -5.68 23.32
C SER A 344 16.82 -6.46 24.41
N ALA A 345 16.71 -7.78 24.24
CA ALA A 345 16.46 -8.66 25.38
C ALA A 345 17.76 -8.73 26.18
N GLY A 346 17.84 -7.98 27.28
CA GLY A 346 18.88 -8.08 28.31
C GLY A 346 20.25 -8.61 27.85
N GLY A 347 21.07 -7.75 27.24
CA GLY A 347 22.52 -7.88 27.23
C GLY A 347 23.19 -9.13 26.63
N SER A 348 22.49 -10.06 25.97
CA SER A 348 23.11 -11.33 25.54
C SER A 348 22.60 -11.98 24.26
N SER A 349 21.53 -11.48 23.62
CA SER A 349 21.13 -11.95 22.28
C SER A 349 21.61 -10.97 21.20
N PRO A 350 22.53 -11.38 20.30
CA PRO A 350 23.00 -10.52 19.24
C PRO A 350 21.91 -10.34 18.17
N ALA A 351 21.87 -9.17 17.53
CA ALA A 351 20.85 -8.85 16.53
C ALA A 351 20.96 -9.82 15.33
N THR A 352 19.84 -10.38 14.90
CA THR A 352 19.80 -11.35 13.79
C THR A 352 18.96 -10.84 12.63
N LEU A 353 19.36 -11.22 11.41
CA LEU A 353 18.62 -10.97 10.18
C LEU A 353 18.55 -12.26 9.36
N PRO A 354 17.47 -12.52 8.59
CA PRO A 354 17.48 -13.55 7.56
C PRO A 354 18.65 -13.36 6.59
N LEU A 355 19.32 -14.43 6.17
CA LEU A 355 20.52 -14.36 5.32
C LEU A 355 20.32 -13.50 4.06
N PRO A 356 19.24 -13.65 3.27
CA PRO A 356 19.04 -12.80 2.08
C PRO A 356 18.91 -11.32 2.43
N LEU A 357 18.22 -10.98 3.53
CA LEU A 357 18.10 -9.60 4.01
C LEU A 357 19.45 -9.06 4.51
N ALA A 358 20.25 -9.87 5.19
CA ALA A 358 21.60 -9.51 5.64
C ALA A 358 22.54 -9.25 4.45
N ALA A 359 22.47 -10.09 3.41
CA ALA A 359 23.20 -9.91 2.16
C ALA A 359 22.79 -8.61 1.45
N PHE A 360 21.48 -8.35 1.40
CA PHE A 360 20.95 -7.17 0.73
C PHE A 360 21.30 -5.86 1.45
N VAL A 361 21.13 -5.80 2.77
CA VAL A 361 21.57 -4.60 3.53
C VAL A 361 23.07 -4.40 3.38
N SER A 362 23.87 -5.47 3.40
CA SER A 362 25.33 -5.40 3.23
C SER A 362 25.74 -4.90 1.84
N LEU A 363 25.07 -5.36 0.78
CA LEU A 363 25.24 -4.82 -0.57
C LEU A 363 24.92 -3.32 -0.61
N THR A 364 23.74 -2.95 -0.13
CA THR A 364 23.23 -1.59 -0.31
C THR A 364 24.03 -0.55 0.49
N ILE A 365 24.54 -0.90 1.68
CA ILE A 365 25.46 -0.06 2.45
C ILE A 365 26.87 0.00 1.84
N THR A 366 27.20 -0.69 0.75
CA THR A 366 28.50 -0.50 0.06
C THR A 366 28.47 0.71 -0.87
N TYR A 367 27.31 1.09 -1.42
CA TYR A 367 27.16 2.23 -2.33
C TYR A 367 27.34 3.58 -1.67
N LYS A 368 28.12 4.47 -2.27
CA LYS A 368 28.29 5.84 -1.77
C LYS A 368 26.99 6.62 -1.94
N ILE A 369 26.82 7.69 -1.18
CA ILE A 369 25.66 8.59 -1.29
C ILE A 369 26.02 9.72 -2.26
N ASP A 370 26.33 9.36 -3.49
CA ASP A 370 26.65 10.28 -4.58
C ASP A 370 25.65 10.13 -5.73
N LYS A 371 25.66 11.09 -6.66
CA LYS A 371 24.74 11.13 -7.81
C LYS A 371 24.88 9.90 -8.72
N ALA A 372 26.07 9.31 -8.79
CA ALA A 372 26.34 8.12 -9.59
C ALA A 372 25.69 6.87 -8.98
N SER A 373 25.68 6.76 -7.66
CA SER A 373 25.09 5.63 -6.93
C SER A 373 23.59 5.77 -6.71
N GLU A 374 23.05 6.98 -6.86
CA GLU A 374 21.63 7.31 -6.66
C GLU A 374 20.69 6.42 -7.49
N ARG A 375 21.08 6.10 -8.73
CA ARG A 375 20.30 5.21 -9.62
C ARG A 375 20.08 3.81 -9.03
N PHE A 376 21.06 3.27 -8.32
CA PHE A 376 20.97 1.96 -7.67
C PHE A 376 20.13 2.03 -6.39
N LEU A 377 20.41 3.04 -5.56
CA LEU A 377 19.71 3.25 -4.28
C LEU A 377 18.23 3.59 -4.47
N ASN A 378 17.87 4.23 -5.57
CA ASN A 378 16.48 4.50 -5.93
C ASN A 378 15.64 3.25 -6.18
N LEU A 379 16.26 2.14 -6.59
CA LEU A 379 15.59 0.84 -6.74
C LEU A 379 15.72 0.01 -5.46
N ALA A 380 16.95 -0.08 -4.93
CA ALA A 380 17.27 -0.96 -3.81
C ALA A 380 16.75 -0.45 -2.45
N GLY A 381 16.67 0.87 -2.24
CA GLY A 381 16.21 1.48 -0.99
C GLY A 381 14.76 1.13 -0.67
N PRO A 382 13.78 1.45 -1.54
CA PRO A 382 12.38 1.07 -1.33
C PRO A 382 12.17 -0.44 -1.24
N ALA A 383 12.96 -1.23 -1.99
CA ALA A 383 12.94 -2.68 -1.89
C ALA A 383 13.42 -3.18 -0.52
N LEU A 384 14.49 -2.59 0.02
CA LEU A 384 15.04 -2.95 1.32
C LEU A 384 14.08 -2.59 2.45
N GLU A 385 13.44 -1.41 2.36
CA GLU A 385 12.41 -0.99 3.31
C GLU A 385 11.25 -2.00 3.33
N SER A 386 10.70 -2.37 2.16
CA SER A 386 9.61 -3.34 2.04
C SER A 386 10.03 -4.71 2.60
N LEU A 387 11.18 -5.22 2.16
CA LEU A 387 11.69 -6.53 2.57
C LEU A 387 11.89 -6.62 4.08
N ALA A 388 12.49 -5.58 4.68
CA ALA A 388 12.74 -5.55 6.11
C ALA A 388 11.46 -5.34 6.93
N ALA A 389 10.45 -4.66 6.36
CA ALA A 389 9.14 -4.51 6.97
C ALA A 389 8.32 -5.81 6.93
N ASP A 390 8.47 -6.63 5.88
CA ASP A 390 7.79 -7.93 5.77
C ASP A 390 8.39 -9.02 6.68
N CYS A 391 9.60 -8.78 7.20
CA CYS A 391 10.25 -9.63 8.19
C CYS A 391 9.70 -9.40 9.62
N PRO A 392 9.80 -10.41 10.50
CA PRO A 392 9.50 -10.25 11.91
C PRO A 392 10.31 -9.12 12.57
N TRP A 393 9.69 -8.46 13.54
CA TRP A 393 10.40 -7.56 14.46
C TRP A 393 11.58 -8.29 15.10
N PRO A 394 12.81 -7.71 15.19
CA PRO A 394 13.18 -6.32 14.94
C PRO A 394 13.98 -6.07 13.62
N CYS A 395 13.68 -6.77 12.52
CA CYS A 395 14.49 -6.66 11.29
C CYS A 395 14.62 -5.24 10.73
N MET A 396 13.51 -4.50 10.58
CA MET A 396 13.56 -3.12 10.07
C MET A 396 14.30 -2.13 11.01
N PRO A 397 14.10 -2.16 12.34
CA PRO A 397 14.96 -1.41 13.27
C PRO A 397 16.45 -1.69 13.09
N ILE A 398 16.86 -2.96 12.91
CA ILE A 398 18.26 -3.32 12.64
C ILE A 398 18.76 -2.69 11.34
N VAL A 399 17.98 -2.82 10.25
CA VAL A 399 18.32 -2.21 8.96
C VAL A 399 18.45 -0.70 9.06
N ALA A 400 17.53 -0.03 9.76
CA ALA A 400 17.61 1.40 10.04
C ALA A 400 18.88 1.75 10.82
N SER A 401 19.24 0.99 11.86
CA SER A 401 20.47 1.21 12.63
C SER A 401 21.75 1.06 11.80
N LEU A 402 21.78 0.15 10.83
CA LEU A 402 22.93 -0.03 9.93
C LEU A 402 23.03 1.12 8.92
N TRP A 403 21.93 1.47 8.26
CA TRP A 403 21.92 2.52 7.24
C TRP A 403 22.20 3.91 7.81
N THR A 404 21.76 4.18 9.03
CA THR A 404 21.99 5.46 9.71
C THR A 404 23.45 5.72 10.03
N GLN A 405 24.29 4.68 10.11
CA GLN A 405 25.75 4.84 10.20
C GLN A 405 26.32 5.48 8.94
N LYS A 406 25.72 5.20 7.77
CA LYS A 406 26.17 5.70 6.48
C LYS A 406 25.48 6.99 6.06
N ALA A 407 24.18 7.10 6.29
CA ALA A 407 23.32 8.16 5.78
C ALA A 407 22.56 8.87 6.90
N LYS A 408 23.22 9.75 7.67
CA LYS A 408 22.57 10.50 8.75
C LYS A 408 21.34 11.29 8.28
N ARG A 409 21.37 11.82 7.05
CA ARG A 409 20.25 12.55 6.43
C ARG A 409 18.97 11.72 6.23
N TRP A 410 19.06 10.39 6.26
CA TRP A 410 17.93 9.48 6.08
C TRP A 410 17.42 8.91 7.41
N PHE A 411 17.99 9.35 8.53
CA PHE A 411 17.65 8.84 9.86
C PHE A 411 16.15 8.92 10.15
N ASP A 412 15.55 10.11 10.00
CA ASP A 412 14.13 10.30 10.31
C ASP A 412 13.23 9.41 9.46
N PHE A 413 13.53 9.28 8.16
CA PHE A 413 12.78 8.43 7.25
C PHE A 413 12.88 6.95 7.61
N LEU A 414 14.08 6.45 7.90
CA LEU A 414 14.32 5.04 8.22
C LEU A 414 13.71 4.66 9.57
N VAL A 415 13.85 5.52 10.58
CA VAL A 415 13.28 5.31 11.91
C VAL A 415 11.74 5.35 11.86
N PHE A 416 11.17 6.27 11.09
CA PHE A 416 9.73 6.29 10.84
C PHE A 416 9.24 5.05 10.10
N SER A 417 10.04 4.52 9.16
CA SER A 417 9.71 3.27 8.48
C SER A 417 9.80 2.07 9.43
N ALA A 418 10.79 2.06 10.34
CA ALA A 418 10.92 1.05 11.38
C ALA A 418 9.78 1.07 12.41
N SER A 419 9.27 2.25 12.80
CA SER A 419 8.18 2.33 13.78
C SER A 419 6.88 1.67 13.29
N ARG A 420 6.64 1.64 11.96
CA ARG A 420 5.49 0.95 11.35
C ARG A 420 5.49 -0.56 11.62
N THR A 421 6.68 -1.16 11.76
CA THR A 421 6.81 -2.61 11.95
C THR A 421 6.34 -3.10 13.32
N VAL A 422 6.16 -2.20 14.30
CA VAL A 422 5.55 -2.50 15.61
C VAL A 422 4.12 -3.01 15.45
N PHE A 423 3.42 -2.58 14.40
CA PHE A 423 2.01 -2.92 14.17
C PHE A 423 1.78 -4.18 13.35
N LEU A 424 2.75 -4.61 12.52
CA LEU A 424 2.55 -5.61 11.46
C LEU A 424 2.19 -7.02 11.97
N HIS A 425 2.61 -7.34 13.19
CA HIS A 425 2.41 -8.64 13.81
C HIS A 425 1.73 -8.54 15.18
N ASN A 426 1.14 -7.40 15.51
CA ASN A 426 0.50 -7.16 16.79
C ASN A 426 -0.89 -6.53 16.59
N SER A 427 -1.93 -7.37 16.62
CA SER A 427 -3.32 -6.94 16.51
C SER A 427 -3.70 -5.96 17.63
N ASP A 428 -3.20 -6.16 18.85
CA ASP A 428 -3.48 -5.26 19.97
C ASP A 428 -2.90 -3.87 19.73
N ALA A 429 -1.71 -3.77 19.13
CA ALA A 429 -1.13 -2.49 18.74
C ALA A 429 -1.98 -1.77 17.69
N ILE A 430 -2.56 -2.50 16.74
CA ILE A 430 -3.50 -1.94 15.74
C ILE A 430 -4.78 -1.46 16.42
N VAL A 431 -5.36 -2.26 17.33
CA VAL A 431 -6.54 -1.88 18.11
C VAL A 431 -6.27 -0.61 18.94
N GLN A 432 -5.11 -0.50 19.57
CA GLN A 432 -4.71 0.70 20.31
C GLN A 432 -4.49 1.91 19.39
N LEU A 433 -3.97 1.70 18.19
CA LEU A 433 -3.86 2.76 17.18
C LEU A 433 -5.23 3.26 16.72
N LEU A 434 -6.17 2.35 16.47
CA LEU A 434 -7.56 2.68 16.15
C LEU A 434 -8.20 3.47 17.29
N LYS A 435 -8.08 3.00 18.54
CA LYS A 435 -8.53 3.73 19.75
C LYS A 435 -7.96 5.14 19.77
N SER A 436 -6.65 5.29 19.56
CA SER A 436 -5.98 6.58 19.52
C SER A 436 -6.50 7.49 18.41
N CYS A 437 -6.87 6.95 17.24
CA CYS A 437 -7.51 7.72 16.17
C CYS A 437 -8.88 8.27 16.61
N PHE A 438 -9.72 7.45 17.27
CA PHE A 438 -11.00 7.90 17.83
C PHE A 438 -10.81 8.95 18.93
N THR A 439 -9.92 8.70 19.88
CA THR A 439 -9.60 9.63 20.98
C THR A 439 -9.10 10.98 20.47
N ALA A 440 -8.18 10.99 19.49
CA ALA A 440 -7.66 12.21 18.89
C ALA A 440 -8.74 12.98 18.12
N THR A 441 -9.57 12.28 17.36
CA THR A 441 -10.66 12.90 16.57
C THR A 441 -11.75 13.48 17.45
N LEU A 442 -12.10 12.80 18.55
CA LEU A 442 -13.18 13.23 19.44
C LEU A 442 -12.70 14.14 20.58
N GLY A 443 -11.38 14.26 20.79
CA GLY A 443 -10.79 15.08 21.84
C GLY A 443 -11.03 14.54 23.26
N LEU A 444 -11.07 13.21 23.41
CA LEU A 444 -11.47 12.51 24.65
C LEU A 444 -10.33 12.44 25.72
N ASN A 445 -9.32 13.32 25.63
CA ASN A 445 -8.13 13.25 26.49
C ASN A 445 -8.33 13.82 27.91
N ILE A 446 -7.61 13.23 28.86
CA ILE A 446 -7.70 13.48 30.33
C ILE A 446 -7.02 14.80 30.76
N ALA A 447 -6.33 15.53 29.88
CA ALA A 447 -5.60 16.76 30.24
C ALA A 447 -6.38 18.05 29.88
N PRO A 448 -6.53 19.04 30.79
CA PRO A 448 -7.66 19.99 30.72
C PRO A 448 -7.47 21.25 29.87
N ILE A 449 -6.38 21.43 29.10
CA ILE A 449 -5.98 22.80 28.71
C ILE A 449 -5.90 23.08 27.20
N SER A 450 -5.98 22.11 26.26
CA SER A 450 -5.95 22.50 24.83
C SER A 450 -6.43 21.51 23.75
N SER A 451 -7.04 20.36 24.05
CA SER A 451 -7.41 19.43 22.97
C SER A 451 -8.75 19.79 22.29
N ASN A 452 -8.72 20.78 21.40
CA ASN A 452 -9.71 20.86 20.33
C ASN A 452 -9.47 19.64 19.42
N GLY A 453 -10.24 18.56 19.62
CA GLY A 453 -10.18 17.36 18.77
C GLY A 453 -10.44 17.67 17.29
N GLY A 454 -10.46 16.64 16.47
CA GLY A 454 -10.82 16.71 15.06
C GLY A 454 -9.66 16.36 14.13
N VAL A 455 -9.78 16.74 12.85
CA VAL A 455 -8.85 16.33 11.80
C VAL A 455 -7.41 16.80 12.07
N GLY A 456 -7.25 18.00 12.65
CA GLY A 456 -5.94 18.52 13.02
C GLY A 456 -5.24 17.69 14.11
N ALA A 457 -5.99 17.13 15.06
CA ALA A 457 -5.43 16.23 16.08
C ALA A 457 -5.17 14.82 15.51
N LEU A 458 -6.01 14.36 14.57
CA LEU A 458 -5.87 13.04 13.93
C LEU A 458 -4.67 12.98 12.97
N LEU A 459 -4.48 14.02 12.15
CA LEU A 459 -3.46 14.07 11.10
C LEU A 459 -2.27 14.96 11.45
N GLY A 460 -2.35 15.74 12.53
CA GLY A 460 -1.36 16.73 12.92
C GLY A 460 -1.33 17.96 12.01
N HIS A 461 -0.53 18.94 12.37
CA HIS A 461 0.10 19.81 11.37
C HIS A 461 1.24 19.00 10.76
N GLY A 462 1.32 18.92 9.42
CA GLY A 462 2.01 17.86 8.67
C GLY A 462 3.42 17.47 9.15
N PHE A 463 3.80 16.24 8.82
CA PHE A 463 5.15 15.69 8.99
C PHE A 463 6.19 16.71 8.50
N GLY A 464 6.95 17.32 9.42
CA GLY A 464 7.93 18.37 9.11
C GLY A 464 7.60 19.79 9.55
N SER A 465 6.53 20.07 10.32
CA SER A 465 6.33 21.40 10.93
C SER A 465 7.26 21.63 12.15
N HIS A 466 8.58 21.61 11.91
CA HIS A 466 9.58 21.89 12.93
C HIS A 466 10.01 23.36 12.83
N PHE A 467 9.40 24.22 13.66
CA PHE A 467 10.07 25.46 14.09
C PHE A 467 11.19 25.18 15.12
N CYS A 468 11.28 23.97 15.67
CA CYS A 468 12.39 23.51 16.52
C CYS A 468 12.77 22.07 16.14
N GLY A 469 14.01 21.87 15.71
CA GLY A 469 14.52 20.60 15.16
C GLY A 469 14.59 19.46 16.17
N GLY A 470 13.55 18.61 16.18
CA GLY A 470 13.52 17.31 16.86
C GLY A 470 12.23 16.56 16.56
N LEU A 471 12.31 15.23 16.39
CA LEU A 471 11.16 14.35 16.10
C LEU A 471 10.13 14.40 17.25
N SER A 472 8.93 14.89 16.96
CA SER A 472 7.77 14.94 17.86
C SER A 472 6.90 13.67 17.72
N PRO A 473 6.01 13.37 18.69
CA PRO A 473 5.04 12.29 18.54
C PRO A 473 4.23 12.48 17.25
N VAL A 474 4.12 11.41 16.45
CA VAL A 474 3.40 11.47 15.18
C VAL A 474 1.91 11.26 15.46
N ALA A 475 1.08 12.05 14.78
CA ALA A 475 -0.37 11.94 14.91
C ALA A 475 -0.88 10.53 14.52
N PRO A 476 -1.83 9.95 15.27
CA PRO A 476 -2.23 8.55 15.11
C PRO A 476 -2.82 8.26 13.72
N GLY A 477 -3.50 9.21 13.09
CA GLY A 477 -4.03 9.04 11.73
C GLY A 477 -2.93 8.98 10.66
N ILE A 478 -1.82 9.69 10.82
CA ILE A 478 -0.66 9.58 9.91
C ILE A 478 0.00 8.21 10.04
N LEU A 479 0.15 7.72 11.28
CA LEU A 479 0.66 6.36 11.52
C LEU A 479 -0.27 5.32 10.89
N TYR A 480 -1.58 5.45 11.09
CA TYR A 480 -2.56 4.54 10.49
C TYR A 480 -2.49 4.54 8.96
N LEU A 481 -2.43 5.71 8.31
CA LEU A 481 -2.27 5.85 6.86
C LEU A 481 -1.00 5.18 6.30
N ARG A 482 -0.01 4.92 7.14
CA ARG A 482 1.23 4.24 6.78
C ARG A 482 1.21 2.74 7.11
N VAL A 483 0.39 2.32 8.07
CA VAL A 483 0.30 0.93 8.54
C VAL A 483 -0.78 0.14 7.82
N TYR A 484 -1.92 0.75 7.48
CA TYR A 484 -3.11 0.00 7.03
C TYR A 484 -2.89 -0.94 5.84
N ARG A 485 -1.98 -0.57 4.92
CA ARG A 485 -1.66 -1.38 3.72
C ARG A 485 -0.94 -2.69 4.01
N SER A 486 -0.42 -2.82 5.22
CA SER A 486 0.41 -3.94 5.63
C SER A 486 -0.28 -4.80 6.72
N ILE A 487 -1.54 -4.47 7.05
CA ILE A 487 -2.39 -5.26 7.94
C ILE A 487 -2.84 -6.51 7.17
N ARG A 488 -2.51 -7.70 7.68
CA ARG A 488 -2.81 -8.98 7.00
C ARG A 488 -4.25 -9.44 7.21
N ASP A 489 -4.76 -9.31 8.43
CA ASP A 489 -6.15 -9.61 8.75
C ASP A 489 -6.95 -8.31 8.78
N ILE A 490 -7.64 -8.02 7.68
CA ILE A 490 -8.48 -6.83 7.57
C ILE A 490 -9.91 -7.06 8.07
N VAL A 491 -10.32 -8.31 8.33
CA VAL A 491 -11.70 -8.65 8.69
C VAL A 491 -12.00 -8.17 10.10
N PHE A 492 -11.10 -8.43 11.05
CA PHE A 492 -11.26 -8.00 12.45
C PHE A 492 -11.35 -6.47 12.60
N ILE A 493 -10.75 -5.72 11.67
CA ILE A 493 -10.78 -4.24 11.70
C ILE A 493 -12.22 -3.73 11.69
N THR A 494 -13.12 -4.37 10.96
CA THR A 494 -14.52 -3.95 10.88
C THR A 494 -15.22 -4.10 12.22
N GLU A 495 -15.04 -5.25 12.87
CA GLU A 495 -15.63 -5.53 14.19
C GLU A 495 -15.09 -4.58 15.26
N GLU A 496 -13.77 -4.36 15.27
CA GLU A 496 -13.13 -3.41 16.19
C GLU A 496 -13.57 -1.97 15.94
N VAL A 497 -13.71 -1.54 14.68
CA VAL A 497 -14.21 -0.19 14.36
C VAL A 497 -15.67 -0.02 14.82
N VAL A 498 -16.53 -1.03 14.65
CA VAL A 498 -17.91 -0.99 15.17
C VAL A 498 -17.91 -0.90 16.70
N SER A 499 -17.09 -1.72 17.36
CA SER A 499 -16.94 -1.68 18.82
C SER A 499 -16.49 -0.31 19.32
N LEU A 500 -15.47 0.28 18.69
CA LEU A 500 -14.95 1.61 19.02
C LEU A 500 -15.94 2.73 18.73
N LEU A 501 -16.73 2.62 17.67
CA LEU A 501 -17.81 3.56 17.38
C LEU A 501 -18.86 3.54 18.49
N MET A 502 -19.32 2.35 18.90
CA MET A 502 -20.30 2.21 19.98
C MET A 502 -19.75 2.65 21.35
N HIS A 503 -18.47 2.38 21.61
CA HIS A 503 -17.79 2.90 22.80
C HIS A 503 -17.75 4.44 22.79
N SER A 504 -17.38 5.03 21.66
CA SER A 504 -17.33 6.49 21.47
C SER A 504 -18.71 7.13 21.66
N VAL A 505 -19.78 6.51 21.16
CA VAL A 505 -21.16 6.96 21.37
C VAL A 505 -21.50 6.99 22.85
N ARG A 506 -21.13 5.94 23.60
CA ARG A 506 -21.34 5.88 25.05
C ARG A 506 -20.59 7.01 25.76
N GLU A 507 -19.34 7.27 25.39
CA GLU A 507 -18.58 8.37 25.98
C GLU A 507 -19.17 9.75 25.63
N ILE A 508 -19.61 9.96 24.39
CA ILE A 508 -20.27 11.21 23.97
C ILE A 508 -21.55 11.44 24.79
N ALA A 509 -22.38 10.41 24.94
CA ALA A 509 -23.61 10.49 25.72
C ALA A 509 -23.34 10.73 27.23
N CYS A 510 -22.26 10.15 27.78
CA CYS A 510 -21.88 10.28 29.18
C CYS A 510 -21.02 11.52 29.50
N SER A 511 -20.50 12.24 28.49
CA SER A 511 -19.54 13.35 28.65
C SER A 511 -20.04 14.58 29.43
N GLY A 512 -21.29 14.56 29.91
CA GLY A 512 -21.85 15.53 30.88
C GLY A 512 -21.59 15.22 32.36
N LEU A 513 -20.97 14.08 32.73
CA LEU A 513 -20.78 13.65 34.13
C LEU A 513 -19.32 13.26 34.43
N PRO A 514 -18.59 13.97 35.32
CA PRO A 514 -17.28 13.55 35.77
C PRO A 514 -17.37 12.26 36.62
N LYS A 515 -16.65 11.21 36.22
CA LYS A 515 -16.55 9.91 36.92
C LYS A 515 -16.15 10.02 38.40
N GLN A 516 -15.50 11.11 38.83
CA GLN A 516 -15.10 11.33 40.23
C GLN A 516 -16.23 11.77 41.18
N LYS A 517 -17.42 12.16 40.69
CA LYS A 517 -18.53 12.60 41.54
C LYS A 517 -19.64 11.55 41.73
N LEU A 518 -19.60 10.42 41.03
CA LEU A 518 -20.65 9.41 41.12
C LEU A 518 -20.73 8.77 42.52
N ASP A 519 -19.59 8.62 43.21
CA ASP A 519 -19.55 8.09 44.57
C ASP A 519 -19.93 9.11 45.65
N LYS A 520 -19.80 10.42 45.37
CA LYS A 520 -20.18 11.49 46.31
C LYS A 520 -21.63 11.97 46.14
N LEU A 521 -22.30 11.63 45.04
CA LEU A 521 -23.67 12.06 44.75
C LEU A 521 -24.76 11.06 45.20
N LYS A 522 -24.43 10.02 45.96
CA LYS A 522 -25.45 9.16 46.59
C LYS A 522 -26.08 9.75 47.86
N ARG A 523 -25.73 11.00 48.24
CA ARG A 523 -26.13 11.58 49.55
C ARG A 523 -26.70 13.00 49.57
N SER A 524 -27.11 13.61 48.46
CA SER A 524 -27.86 14.87 48.54
C SER A 524 -29.14 14.86 47.72
N LYS A 525 -30.27 14.69 48.40
CA LYS A 525 -31.58 15.20 47.96
C LYS A 525 -31.48 16.73 47.94
N ASN A 526 -31.26 17.30 46.76
CA ASN A 526 -31.95 18.52 46.31
C ASN A 526 -31.52 18.85 44.88
N GLY A 527 -32.52 19.17 44.07
CA GLY A 527 -32.39 19.35 42.63
C GLY A 527 -31.51 20.54 42.27
N MET A 528 -30.51 20.27 41.43
CA MET A 528 -29.99 21.24 40.48
C MET A 528 -29.44 20.47 39.27
N LYS A 529 -30.17 20.55 38.15
CA LYS A 529 -29.78 19.99 36.85
C LYS A 529 -28.52 20.70 36.35
N TYR A 530 -27.35 20.12 36.58
CA TYR A 530 -26.09 20.56 35.96
C TYR A 530 -25.78 19.68 34.75
N GLY A 531 -25.64 20.32 33.57
CA GLY A 531 -24.84 19.81 32.45
C GLY A 531 -25.47 18.78 31.48
N GLN A 532 -26.68 19.00 30.95
CA GLN A 532 -27.10 18.25 29.77
C GLN A 532 -26.29 18.72 28.54
N VAL A 533 -25.51 17.83 27.95
CA VAL A 533 -24.93 18.05 26.61
C VAL A 533 -26.11 18.24 25.64
N SER A 534 -26.13 19.33 24.87
CA SER A 534 -27.16 19.55 23.85
C SER A 534 -27.18 18.36 22.87
N LEU A 535 -28.35 17.79 22.60
CA LEU A 535 -28.53 16.68 21.67
C LEU A 535 -27.88 16.98 20.30
N ALA A 536 -27.99 18.24 19.84
CA ALA A 536 -27.35 18.68 18.60
C ALA A 536 -25.81 18.58 18.65
N ALA A 537 -25.19 18.95 19.79
CA ALA A 537 -23.75 18.84 19.99
C ALA A 537 -23.27 17.38 20.15
N ALA A 538 -24.09 16.53 20.78
CA ALA A 538 -23.82 15.09 20.82
C ALA A 538 -23.89 14.49 19.41
N MET A 539 -24.90 14.86 18.64
CA MET A 539 -25.11 14.37 17.27
C MET A 539 -23.98 14.78 16.32
N THR A 540 -23.45 16.00 16.40
CA THR A 540 -22.30 16.40 15.56
C THR A 540 -21.06 15.56 15.86
N ARG A 541 -20.80 15.23 17.12
CA ARG A 541 -19.70 14.34 17.52
C ARG A 541 -19.92 12.89 17.07
N VAL A 542 -21.16 12.41 17.12
CA VAL A 542 -21.54 11.08 16.61
C VAL A 542 -21.30 10.98 15.11
N LYS A 543 -21.73 11.99 14.33
CA LYS A 543 -21.45 12.04 12.88
C LYS A 543 -19.95 12.05 12.59
N LEU A 544 -19.17 12.78 13.40
CA LEU A 544 -17.71 12.79 13.27
C LEU A 544 -17.10 11.40 13.54
N ALA A 545 -17.51 10.73 14.62
CA ALA A 545 -17.08 9.36 14.92
C ALA A 545 -17.43 8.37 13.79
N ALA A 546 -18.66 8.46 13.26
CA ALA A 546 -19.11 7.63 12.14
C ALA A 546 -18.31 7.91 10.85
N SER A 547 -17.97 9.17 10.58
CA SER A 547 -17.15 9.54 9.42
C SER A 547 -15.72 9.00 9.51
N LEU A 548 -15.13 9.01 10.72
CA LEU A 548 -13.83 8.39 10.97
C LEU A 548 -13.91 6.88 10.77
N ALA A 549 -14.90 6.22 11.39
CA ALA A 549 -15.14 4.79 11.25
C ALA A 549 -15.23 4.37 9.78
N ALA A 550 -16.03 5.08 8.99
CA ALA A 550 -16.21 4.82 7.56
C ALA A 550 -14.89 4.98 6.79
N SER A 551 -14.10 6.00 7.13
CA SER A 551 -12.80 6.26 6.50
C SER A 551 -11.80 5.13 6.79
N LEU A 552 -11.74 4.65 8.03
CA LEU A 552 -10.82 3.57 8.46
C LEU A 552 -11.16 2.23 7.77
N VAL A 553 -12.45 1.87 7.71
CA VAL A 553 -12.93 0.66 7.01
C VAL A 553 -12.63 0.75 5.51
N TRP A 554 -12.96 1.87 4.88
CA TRP A 554 -12.69 2.08 3.47
C TRP A 554 -11.21 1.99 3.13
N LEU A 555 -10.35 2.63 3.93
CA LEU A 555 -8.90 2.58 3.72
C LEU A 555 -8.35 1.15 3.88
N SER A 556 -8.83 0.39 4.86
CA SER A 556 -8.30 -0.94 5.17
C SER A 556 -8.58 -1.99 4.08
N GLY A 557 -9.83 -2.08 3.61
CA GLY A 557 -10.24 -3.18 2.74
C GLY A 557 -11.15 -2.79 1.57
N GLY A 558 -11.31 -1.48 1.32
CA GLY A 558 -12.04 -0.95 0.18
C GLY A 558 -13.44 -1.56 0.02
N HIS A 559 -13.78 -1.92 -1.21
CA HIS A 559 -15.11 -2.46 -1.54
C HIS A 559 -15.41 -3.81 -0.86
N GLY A 560 -14.40 -4.67 -0.72
CA GLY A 560 -14.59 -6.01 -0.15
C GLY A 560 -15.04 -5.92 1.31
N LEU A 561 -14.36 -5.09 2.09
CA LEU A 561 -14.67 -4.90 3.50
C LEU A 561 -15.98 -4.14 3.72
N VAL A 562 -16.28 -3.13 2.89
CA VAL A 562 -17.58 -2.45 2.92
C VAL A 562 -18.73 -3.40 2.58
N GLN A 563 -18.54 -4.30 1.62
CA GLN A 563 -19.54 -5.30 1.28
C GLN A 563 -19.79 -6.27 2.45
N SER A 564 -18.74 -6.81 3.07
CA SER A 564 -18.87 -7.70 4.23
C SER A 564 -19.49 -6.97 5.43
N LEU A 565 -19.11 -5.71 5.68
CA LEU A 565 -19.73 -4.87 6.71
C LEU A 565 -21.26 -4.79 6.54
N ILE A 566 -21.73 -4.47 5.34
CA ILE A 566 -23.15 -4.25 5.07
C ILE A 566 -23.93 -5.58 5.03
N LYS A 567 -23.37 -6.64 4.44
CA LYS A 567 -24.10 -7.92 4.29
C LYS A 567 -24.03 -8.83 5.49
N GLU A 568 -22.94 -8.77 6.25
CA GLU A 568 -22.61 -9.80 7.23
C GLU A 568 -22.41 -9.17 8.61
N THR A 569 -21.45 -8.25 8.76
CA THR A 569 -21.08 -7.73 10.08
C THR A 569 -22.21 -6.97 10.76
N LEU A 570 -22.89 -6.05 10.06
CA LEU A 570 -23.99 -5.27 10.65
C LEU A 570 -25.23 -6.11 10.93
N PRO A 571 -25.77 -6.93 9.99
CA PRO A 571 -26.88 -7.82 10.30
C PRO A 571 -26.57 -8.76 11.48
N SER A 572 -25.38 -9.36 11.50
CA SER A 572 -24.95 -10.22 12.61
C SER A 572 -24.86 -9.46 13.93
N TRP A 573 -24.35 -8.23 13.90
CA TRP A 573 -24.32 -7.35 15.06
C TRP A 573 -25.73 -7.10 15.59
N PHE A 574 -26.70 -6.69 14.76
CA PHE A 574 -28.08 -6.44 15.18
C PHE A 574 -28.82 -7.67 15.73
N ILE A 575 -28.52 -8.85 15.21
CA ILE A 575 -29.11 -10.13 15.68
C ILE A 575 -28.46 -10.58 17.00
N SER A 576 -27.18 -10.27 17.23
CA SER A 576 -26.47 -10.66 18.46
C SER A 576 -27.02 -9.96 19.70
N VAL A 577 -26.99 -10.65 20.85
CA VAL A 577 -27.45 -10.11 22.13
C VAL A 577 -26.36 -9.23 22.76
N HIS A 578 -26.59 -7.92 22.84
CA HIS A 578 -25.70 -7.02 23.58
C HIS A 578 -26.16 -6.92 25.04
N ARG A 579 -25.32 -7.34 25.99
CA ARG A 579 -25.59 -7.11 27.42
C ARG A 579 -25.54 -5.60 27.71
N SER A 580 -26.70 -4.97 27.85
CA SER A 580 -26.82 -3.61 28.37
C SER A 580 -26.79 -3.66 29.90
N ASP A 581 -25.76 -3.13 30.53
CA ASP A 581 -25.83 -2.81 31.96
C ASP A 581 -26.96 -1.81 32.15
N ARG A 582 -28.01 -2.20 32.89
CA ARG A 582 -29.21 -1.41 33.14
C ARG A 582 -28.90 -0.21 34.04
N ASP A 583 -28.27 0.82 33.48
CA ASP A 583 -28.12 2.13 34.12
C ASP A 583 -29.00 3.18 33.42
N GLN A 584 -29.51 4.12 34.21
CA GLN A 584 -30.53 5.14 33.88
C GLN A 584 -30.19 6.12 32.72
N GLY A 585 -29.10 5.91 31.99
CA GLY A 585 -28.70 6.63 30.77
C GLY A 585 -28.85 5.83 29.46
N SER A 586 -29.44 4.62 29.51
CA SER A 586 -29.49 3.64 28.41
C SER A 586 -30.14 4.14 27.12
N GLY A 587 -31.26 4.89 27.20
CA GLY A 587 -32.05 5.24 26.00
C GLY A 587 -31.40 6.24 25.05
N LEU A 588 -30.68 7.24 25.57
CA LEU A 588 -29.96 8.20 24.72
C LEU A 588 -28.74 7.56 24.05
N VAL A 589 -28.04 6.67 24.75
CA VAL A 589 -26.91 5.90 24.20
C VAL A 589 -27.40 4.99 23.07
N ALA A 590 -28.52 4.29 23.28
CA ALA A 590 -29.13 3.44 22.27
C ALA A 590 -29.54 4.23 21.01
N MET A 591 -30.28 5.33 21.19
CA MET A 591 -30.69 6.21 20.08
C MET A 591 -29.49 6.76 19.29
N LEU A 592 -28.51 7.35 19.98
CA LEU A 592 -27.30 7.86 19.32
C LEU A 592 -26.49 6.74 18.65
N GLY A 593 -26.53 5.53 19.21
CA GLY A 593 -25.89 4.34 18.65
C GLY A 593 -26.49 3.94 17.31
N GLY A 594 -27.82 3.89 17.23
CA GLY A 594 -28.54 3.62 15.99
C GLY A 594 -28.20 4.64 14.90
N TYR A 595 -28.25 5.93 15.23
CA TYR A 595 -27.84 6.98 14.30
C TYR A 595 -26.36 6.88 13.90
N ALA A 596 -25.45 6.57 14.82
CA ALA A 596 -24.03 6.40 14.51
C ALA A 596 -23.82 5.30 13.45
N LEU A 597 -24.47 4.16 13.63
CA LEU A 597 -24.41 3.04 12.69
C LEU A 597 -25.02 3.41 11.34
N ALA A 598 -26.11 4.19 11.31
CA ALA A 598 -26.73 4.64 10.07
C ALA A 598 -25.79 5.54 9.25
N TYR A 599 -25.22 6.57 9.87
CA TYR A 599 -24.23 7.44 9.24
C TYR A 599 -23.00 6.66 8.76
N PHE A 600 -22.50 5.76 9.59
CA PHE A 600 -21.36 4.91 9.26
C PHE A 600 -21.64 4.04 8.03
N THR A 601 -22.79 3.38 7.98
CA THR A 601 -23.19 2.50 6.87
C THR A 601 -23.31 3.26 5.55
N VAL A 602 -24.01 4.41 5.55
CA VAL A 602 -24.21 5.21 4.33
C VAL A 602 -22.89 5.81 3.84
N LEU A 603 -22.03 6.31 4.74
CA LEU A 603 -20.71 6.84 4.35
C LEU A 603 -19.81 5.74 3.77
N CYS A 604 -19.80 4.55 4.35
CA CYS A 604 -19.10 3.38 3.78
C CYS A 604 -19.59 3.08 2.36
N GLY A 605 -20.91 3.00 2.15
CA GLY A 605 -21.49 2.79 0.83
C GLY A 605 -21.15 3.90 -0.16
N ALA A 606 -21.15 5.16 0.29
CA ALA A 606 -20.83 6.31 -0.54
C ALA A 606 -19.36 6.33 -0.98
N PHE A 607 -18.43 5.95 -0.09
CA PHE A 607 -17.02 5.78 -0.45
C PHE A 607 -16.81 4.63 -1.44
N ALA A 608 -17.56 3.54 -1.30
CA ALA A 608 -17.42 2.38 -2.17
C ALA A 608 -18.05 2.58 -3.56
N TRP A 609 -19.28 3.05 -3.65
CA TRP A 609 -20.02 3.03 -4.92
C TRP A 609 -20.28 4.42 -5.49
N GLY A 610 -20.03 5.47 -4.71
CA GLY A 610 -20.45 6.82 -5.04
C GLY A 610 -21.96 7.02 -4.84
N VAL A 611 -22.36 8.29 -4.90
CA VAL A 611 -23.78 8.70 -4.79
C VAL A 611 -24.53 8.43 -6.10
N ASP A 612 -23.85 8.54 -7.24
CA ASP A 612 -24.43 8.37 -8.58
C ASP A 612 -24.01 7.06 -9.25
N SER A 613 -24.61 6.74 -10.39
CA SER A 613 -24.32 5.54 -11.19
C SER A 613 -23.18 5.74 -12.20
N SER A 614 -22.36 6.77 -12.01
CA SER A 614 -21.25 7.15 -12.91
C SER A 614 -20.02 6.25 -12.76
N SER A 615 -19.86 5.59 -11.61
CA SER A 615 -18.73 4.70 -11.30
C SER A 615 -19.00 3.27 -11.77
N SER A 616 -17.98 2.54 -12.22
CA SER A 616 -18.12 1.11 -12.50
C SER A 616 -18.45 0.29 -11.25
N ALA A 617 -18.01 0.76 -10.08
CA ALA A 617 -18.30 0.18 -8.78
C ALA A 617 -19.81 0.19 -8.44
N SER A 618 -20.56 1.16 -8.95
CA SER A 618 -22.02 1.26 -8.76
C SER A 618 -22.79 0.05 -9.29
N LYS A 619 -22.25 -0.73 -10.24
CA LYS A 619 -22.93 -1.93 -10.76
C LYS A 619 -23.17 -3.01 -9.70
N ARG A 620 -22.37 -3.05 -8.62
CA ARG A 620 -22.54 -4.01 -7.52
C ARG A 620 -23.49 -3.49 -6.43
N ARG A 621 -23.76 -2.19 -6.40
CA ARG A 621 -24.60 -1.52 -5.38
C ARG A 621 -26.00 -2.13 -5.27
N PRO A 622 -26.78 -2.35 -6.36
CA PRO A 622 -28.14 -2.89 -6.25
C PRO A 622 -28.19 -4.23 -5.52
N LYS A 623 -27.26 -5.14 -5.84
CA LYS A 623 -27.19 -6.47 -5.19
C LYS A 623 -26.80 -6.40 -3.72
N ILE A 624 -25.98 -5.42 -3.32
CA ILE A 624 -25.50 -5.31 -1.95
C ILE A 624 -26.53 -4.60 -1.08
N LEU A 625 -26.95 -3.43 -1.54
CA LEU A 625 -27.97 -2.62 -0.89
C LEU A 625 -29.32 -3.33 -0.82
N GLY A 626 -29.72 -4.02 -1.89
CA GLY A 626 -30.96 -4.80 -1.91
C GLY A 626 -31.00 -5.89 -0.84
N SER A 627 -29.89 -6.63 -0.64
CA SER A 627 -29.80 -7.63 0.44
C SER A 627 -29.94 -6.99 1.83
N HIS A 628 -29.33 -5.82 2.05
CA HIS A 628 -29.41 -5.13 3.34
C HIS A 628 -30.81 -4.57 3.60
N MET A 629 -31.44 -3.97 2.59
CA MET A 629 -32.81 -3.46 2.68
C MET A 629 -33.83 -4.58 2.89
N GLU A 630 -33.62 -5.75 2.28
CA GLU A 630 -34.44 -6.93 2.52
C GLU A 630 -34.32 -7.42 3.97
N PHE A 631 -33.11 -7.40 4.54
CA PHE A 631 -32.89 -7.69 5.96
C PHE A 631 -33.66 -6.70 6.86
N LEU A 632 -33.58 -5.40 6.57
CA LEU A 632 -34.33 -4.37 7.30
C LEU A 632 -35.83 -4.62 7.24
N ALA A 633 -36.39 -4.84 6.05
CA ALA A 633 -37.82 -5.11 5.85
C ALA A 633 -38.25 -6.38 6.59
N SER A 634 -37.47 -7.45 6.50
CA SER A 634 -37.77 -8.73 7.17
C SER A 634 -37.73 -8.63 8.69
N ALA A 635 -36.84 -7.81 9.25
CA ALA A 635 -36.82 -7.52 10.68
C ALA A 635 -38.01 -6.67 11.12
N LEU A 636 -38.44 -5.66 10.34
CA LEU A 636 -39.66 -4.90 10.61
C LEU A 636 -40.93 -5.76 10.52
N ASP A 637 -40.97 -6.70 9.58
CA ASP A 637 -42.06 -7.68 9.44
C ASP A 637 -42.11 -8.67 10.63
N GLY A 638 -41.14 -8.65 11.54
CA GLY A 638 -41.01 -9.61 12.64
C GLY A 638 -40.54 -11.01 12.22
N LYS A 639 -40.06 -11.18 10.98
CA LYS A 639 -39.51 -12.46 10.48
C LYS A 639 -38.12 -12.76 11.03
N ILE A 640 -37.39 -11.72 11.46
CA ILE A 640 -36.06 -11.82 12.05
C ILE A 640 -36.13 -11.26 13.47
N SER A 641 -35.69 -12.05 14.44
CA SER A 641 -35.54 -11.61 15.83
C SER A 641 -34.22 -10.85 16.00
N LEU A 642 -34.29 -9.67 16.63
CA LEU A 642 -33.13 -8.82 16.90
C LEU A 642 -32.66 -9.00 18.34
N GLY A 643 -31.34 -8.92 18.55
CA GLY A 643 -30.71 -9.01 19.87
C GLY A 643 -30.29 -7.66 20.46
N CYS A 644 -30.34 -6.58 19.66
CA CYS A 644 -30.02 -5.22 20.07
C CYS A 644 -31.20 -4.49 20.76
N ASP A 645 -30.92 -3.34 21.37
CA ASP A 645 -31.92 -2.47 21.99
C ASP A 645 -32.87 -1.88 20.93
N GLU A 646 -34.18 -1.88 21.23
CA GLU A 646 -35.24 -1.41 20.32
C GLU A 646 -35.03 0.04 19.84
N ALA A 647 -34.57 0.93 20.72
CA ALA A 647 -34.27 2.32 20.35
C ALA A 647 -33.05 2.43 19.43
N THR A 648 -32.08 1.51 19.55
CA THR A 648 -30.94 1.42 18.61
C THR A 648 -31.41 1.00 17.24
N TRP A 649 -32.25 -0.04 17.19
CA TRP A 649 -32.83 -0.53 15.94
C TRP A 649 -33.66 0.53 15.23
N HIS A 650 -34.60 1.14 15.95
CA HIS A 650 -35.47 2.19 15.41
C HIS A 650 -34.64 3.36 14.88
N ALA A 651 -33.69 3.89 15.67
CA ALA A 651 -32.85 5.02 15.23
C ALA A 651 -31.95 4.66 14.04
N TYR A 652 -31.50 3.41 13.94
CA TYR A 652 -30.73 2.93 12.78
C TYR A 652 -31.56 2.95 11.50
N VAL A 653 -32.75 2.32 11.52
CA VAL A 653 -33.62 2.22 10.34
C VAL A 653 -34.07 3.60 9.90
N SER A 654 -34.64 4.41 10.81
CA SER A 654 -35.07 5.78 10.52
C SER A 654 -33.93 6.63 9.97
N GLY A 655 -32.75 6.57 10.60
CA GLY A 655 -31.56 7.32 10.19
C GLY A 655 -31.02 6.87 8.83
N PHE A 656 -30.98 5.56 8.57
CA PHE A 656 -30.47 5.00 7.32
C PHE A 656 -31.38 5.37 6.14
N VAL A 657 -32.69 5.17 6.29
CA VAL A 657 -33.67 5.53 5.26
C VAL A 657 -33.70 7.04 5.02
N SER A 658 -33.66 7.86 6.09
CA SER A 658 -33.59 9.32 5.96
C SER A 658 -32.37 9.79 5.16
N LEU A 659 -31.20 9.20 5.42
CA LEU A 659 -29.98 9.50 4.67
C LEU A 659 -30.06 9.02 3.21
N MET A 660 -30.70 7.87 2.96
CA MET A 660 -30.92 7.40 1.59
C MET A 660 -31.79 8.37 0.79
N VAL A 661 -32.96 8.72 1.34
CA VAL A 661 -33.92 9.65 0.74
C VAL A 661 -33.29 11.03 0.52
N GLY A 662 -32.61 11.57 1.54
CA GLY A 662 -32.09 12.94 1.50
C GLY A 662 -30.75 13.11 0.78
N CYS A 663 -29.88 12.10 0.78
CA CYS A 663 -28.49 12.23 0.29
C CYS A 663 -28.14 11.30 -0.87
N THR A 664 -28.85 10.19 -1.06
CA THR A 664 -28.55 9.20 -2.10
C THR A 664 -29.80 8.67 -2.81
N PRO A 665 -30.65 9.56 -3.39
CA PRO A 665 -31.95 9.17 -3.94
C PRO A 665 -31.84 8.10 -5.05
N ASN A 666 -30.76 8.11 -5.83
CA ASN A 666 -30.48 7.10 -6.86
C ASN A 666 -30.38 5.68 -6.28
N TRP A 667 -29.99 5.53 -5.01
CA TRP A 667 -29.90 4.23 -4.36
C TRP A 667 -31.29 3.65 -4.07
N VAL A 668 -32.27 4.50 -3.74
CA VAL A 668 -33.65 4.09 -3.48
C VAL A 668 -34.29 3.52 -4.75
N LEU A 669 -34.06 4.15 -5.90
CA LEU A 669 -34.55 3.69 -7.21
C LEU A 669 -34.04 2.31 -7.63
N GLU A 670 -32.92 1.86 -7.04
CA GLU A 670 -32.28 0.58 -7.37
C GLU A 670 -32.76 -0.57 -6.46
N VAL A 671 -33.60 -0.28 -5.47
CA VAL A 671 -34.16 -1.26 -4.53
C VAL A 671 -35.50 -1.76 -5.05
N ASP A 672 -35.78 -3.03 -4.78
CA ASP A 672 -37.04 -3.68 -5.17
C ASP A 672 -38.26 -2.98 -4.54
N VAL A 673 -39.31 -2.78 -5.34
CA VAL A 673 -40.52 -2.07 -4.96
C VAL A 673 -41.24 -2.74 -3.77
N ASP A 674 -41.26 -4.07 -3.70
CA ASP A 674 -41.90 -4.80 -2.61
C ASP A 674 -41.14 -4.62 -1.29
N VAL A 675 -39.81 -4.43 -1.35
CA VAL A 675 -38.99 -4.08 -0.19
C VAL A 675 -39.31 -2.68 0.30
N LEU A 676 -39.36 -1.70 -0.61
CA LEU A 676 -39.69 -0.31 -0.28
C LEU A 676 -41.09 -0.19 0.36
N ARG A 677 -42.08 -0.92 -0.15
CA ARG A 677 -43.45 -0.96 0.40
C ARG A 677 -43.50 -1.55 1.81
N ARG A 678 -42.72 -2.60 2.09
CA ARG A 678 -42.68 -3.19 3.44
C ARG A 678 -41.97 -2.28 4.44
N LEU A 679 -40.86 -1.67 4.03
CA LEU A 679 -40.17 -0.66 4.85
C LEU A 679 -41.08 0.53 5.17
N SER A 680 -41.80 1.07 4.18
CA SER A 680 -42.70 2.20 4.39
C SER A 680 -43.84 1.85 5.36
N LYS A 681 -44.38 0.63 5.29
CA LYS A 681 -45.38 0.14 6.25
C LYS A 681 -44.82 0.06 7.67
N GLY A 682 -43.60 -0.44 7.84
CA GLY A 682 -42.94 -0.49 9.15
C GLY A 682 -42.65 0.91 9.72
N LEU A 683 -42.18 1.85 8.89
CA LEU A 683 -41.97 3.25 9.31
C LEU A 683 -43.27 3.93 9.73
N ARG A 684 -44.38 3.66 9.03
CA ARG A 684 -45.70 4.16 9.42
C ARG A 684 -46.17 3.61 10.77
N GLN A 685 -45.92 2.33 11.06
CA GLN A 685 -46.22 1.76 12.39
C GLN A 685 -45.45 2.44 13.53
N TRP A 686 -44.32 3.07 13.22
CA TRP A 686 -43.51 3.87 14.12
C TRP A 686 -43.84 5.37 14.11
N ASN A 687 -44.93 5.77 13.46
CA ASN A 687 -45.36 7.16 13.34
C ASN A 687 -44.36 8.05 12.56
N GLU A 688 -43.58 7.46 11.63
CA GLU A 688 -42.69 8.17 10.70
C GLU A 688 -43.29 8.25 9.29
N GLU A 689 -44.52 8.75 9.20
CA GLU A 689 -45.29 8.77 7.95
C GLU A 689 -44.67 9.68 6.87
N GLU A 690 -44.10 10.82 7.26
CA GLU A 690 -43.39 11.71 6.32
C GLU A 690 -42.22 11.00 5.64
N LEU A 691 -41.44 10.22 6.40
CA LEU A 691 -40.31 9.48 5.87
C LEU A 691 -40.78 8.31 5.00
N ALA A 692 -41.85 7.61 5.41
CA ALA A 692 -42.48 6.55 4.64
C ALA A 692 -42.96 7.07 3.27
N LEU A 693 -43.63 8.22 3.24
CA LEU A 693 -44.07 8.87 1.99
C LEU A 693 -42.89 9.35 1.15
N ALA A 694 -41.85 9.93 1.76
CA ALA A 694 -40.66 10.37 1.03
C ALA A 694 -39.91 9.18 0.39
N LEU A 695 -39.82 8.05 1.09
CA LEU A 695 -39.23 6.81 0.57
C LEU A 695 -39.98 6.31 -0.67
N LEU A 696 -41.31 6.23 -0.59
CA LEU A 696 -42.13 5.79 -1.72
C LEU A 696 -42.15 6.80 -2.86
N GLY A 697 -42.10 8.10 -2.56
CA GLY A 697 -42.03 9.16 -3.58
C GLY A 697 -40.76 9.07 -4.43
N ILE A 698 -39.62 8.74 -3.82
CA ILE A 698 -38.36 8.56 -4.54
C ILE A 698 -38.29 7.20 -5.25
N GLY A 699 -38.97 6.16 -4.74
CA GLY A 699 -39.03 4.82 -5.34
C GLY A 699 -39.60 4.75 -6.76
N GLY A 700 -40.10 5.86 -7.30
CA GLY A 700 -40.53 6.01 -8.69
C GLY A 700 -41.96 5.52 -8.94
N VAL A 701 -42.27 5.24 -10.20
CA VAL A 701 -43.65 4.92 -10.62
C VAL A 701 -44.18 3.64 -9.95
N GLY A 702 -43.30 2.66 -9.69
CA GLY A 702 -43.68 1.38 -9.09
C GLY A 702 -44.22 1.49 -7.66
N THR A 703 -43.82 2.51 -6.91
CA THR A 703 -44.23 2.73 -5.51
C THR A 703 -45.41 3.69 -5.37
N MET A 704 -45.89 4.32 -6.45
CA MET A 704 -46.96 5.32 -6.39
C MET A 704 -48.28 4.78 -5.84
N GLY A 705 -48.62 3.52 -6.14
CA GLY A 705 -49.82 2.89 -5.60
C GLY A 705 -49.79 2.79 -4.07
N ALA A 706 -48.66 2.32 -3.51
CA ALA A 706 -48.46 2.26 -2.07
C ALA A 706 -48.42 3.66 -1.42
N ALA A 707 -47.89 4.67 -2.13
CA ALA A 707 -47.90 6.05 -1.62
C ALA A 707 -49.33 6.60 -1.54
N ALA A 708 -50.15 6.34 -2.55
CA ALA A 708 -51.55 6.75 -2.58
C ALA A 708 -52.37 6.08 -1.46
N GLU A 709 -52.15 4.79 -1.20
CA GLU A 709 -52.77 4.06 -0.08
C GLU A 709 -52.46 4.72 1.28
N ILE A 710 -51.19 5.08 1.53
CA ILE A 710 -50.80 5.76 2.79
C ILE A 710 -51.49 7.13 2.91
N ILE A 711 -51.58 7.88 1.82
CA ILE A 711 -52.23 9.21 1.83
C ILE A 711 -53.73 9.09 2.08
N ILE A 712 -54.42 8.16 1.41
CA ILE A 712 -55.87 7.96 1.55
C ILE A 712 -56.22 7.55 2.98
N GLU A 713 -55.48 6.59 3.53
CA GLU A 713 -55.73 6.12 4.90
C GLU A 713 -55.40 7.18 5.97
N HIS A 714 -54.58 8.18 5.67
CA HIS A 714 -54.32 9.33 6.54
C HIS A 714 -55.46 10.37 6.51
N PHE A 715 -56.22 10.44 5.41
CA PHE A 715 -57.39 11.32 5.31
C PHE A 715 -58.66 10.70 5.91
N ASP A 716 -58.70 9.38 6.08
CA ASP A 716 -59.82 8.63 6.67
C ASP A 716 -59.70 8.41 8.19
N SER A 717 -58.55 8.76 8.80
CA SER A 717 -58.29 8.72 10.26
C SER A 717 -58.34 10.11 10.89
#